data_AF-A0A2E3VYF0-F1
#
_entry.id   AF-A0A2E3VYF0-F1
#
_cell.length_a   1.000
_cell.length_b   1.000
_cell.length_c   1.000
_cell.angle_alpha   90.00
_cell.angle_beta   90.00
_cell.angle_gamma   90.00
#
_symmetry.space_group_name_H-M   'P 1'
#
loop_
_entity.id
_entity.type
_entity.pdbx_description
1 polymer ?
#
loop_
_entity_poly.entity_id
_entity_poly.type
_entity_poly.pdbx_seq_one_letter_code
_entity_poly.pdbx_strand_id
1 'polypeptide(L)'
;MRVLIFSLLIFGQVFAKTLTVDWHCPSIYEGSSSVRQIPEMVRVKVKLKGASFELSPDIFEEKKINFKSLFGSKPKFVPDLSSCVEKFNERFVQSLSNSSTCSSKNCIDSMEKKFKLFINNKELISPSSDLKKLPRFYTGHNFIKESDSHYKKSIKSFCKGNRDDLKTLTSRGFIEYAKNIAANPLARPDTACVDDLKSFFTKQKFVGECSRGSICNQIKSDTAFFENHLSNLDDQRILFISNKSGMQNKTAFREAKSDVQAKEGRFFANLEHYNNGDCTLKKSEDGFGGLYFYDNAVTEALPYIRDNLSKRCTSKFLEQYLIHKYINDDPTTSYYCRNTSCRDIYRAKALFNENVQALLGFIYDGDFNINACINRLGITKSNAREKLEDLLESIEDANACSPLEKGKTKVVTSRNRIGGSFALKRLDDKKLEATVAIDFQGGKAYHPNLAMELFDKTKSCMEQVSPYLKSPTGESLKVKIIDKFQNSERPQSERTQLQTIRIEPENFRSNSGAYAKGIDCETIAHEVLHILGLVDEYHEKSKVIYVNTETGEVIKADEDLDGLKARGIAKEYTRYQCRAIVDSPSIMSSHWEQFSEVAAKQNKCQCTSDDCRYILSLNNKEVTKLYTQNLWHNLNKRKDLCSYKALEGYGRESLGRLDQAPQFKVISSDSTKIVFQHTDLFKQGNDLFANTYQFECGGCASEKECKELEKIRTRVENKKAPKLKGCPAGSSIAESNYLPPDAPIEERADKLDTNTFMFTSTPMNHGGSLLHPAHFARIKHGSCGSKVKKYNECAKYAYKDRNPQDCPDRPAFCSDPSKWLFIDE
;
A
#
# COMPACT_ATOMS: atom_id res chain seq x y z
N MET A 1 74.22 -33.06 76.35
CA MET A 1 72.75 -33.25 76.34
C MET A 1 72.12 -31.94 75.88
N ARG A 2 71.29 -31.98 74.81
CA ARG A 2 70.37 -30.95 74.26
C ARG A 2 70.92 -29.83 73.35
N VAL A 3 70.72 -30.02 72.03
CA VAL A 3 69.89 -29.23 71.04
C VAL A 3 70.58 -27.93 70.58
N LEU A 4 71.10 -27.71 69.36
CA LEU A 4 70.82 -28.10 67.97
C LEU A 4 69.58 -27.42 67.33
N ILE A 5 69.71 -26.14 66.95
CA ILE A 5 69.06 -25.52 65.76
C ILE A 5 70.03 -24.46 65.20
N PHE A 6 70.73 -24.80 64.12
CA PHE A 6 71.52 -23.85 63.32
C PHE A 6 70.69 -23.50 62.08
N SER A 7 70.39 -22.21 61.96
CA SER A 7 69.59 -21.61 60.90
C SER A 7 70.25 -21.76 59.52
N LEU A 8 69.58 -22.45 58.59
CA LEU A 8 69.92 -22.42 57.17
C LEU A 8 69.63 -21.03 56.58
N LEU A 9 70.67 -20.25 56.32
CA LEU A 9 70.67 -19.17 55.35
C LEU A 9 71.09 -19.74 53.98
N ILE A 10 70.13 -20.25 53.21
CA ILE A 10 70.30 -20.41 51.76
C ILE A 10 69.91 -19.08 51.11
N PHE A 11 70.91 -18.24 50.83
CA PHE A 11 70.76 -17.12 49.90
C PHE A 11 70.59 -17.70 48.49
N GLY A 12 69.33 -17.96 48.10
CA GLY A 12 69.00 -18.11 46.70
C GLY A 12 69.24 -16.78 45.99
N GLN A 13 70.15 -16.74 45.01
CA GLN A 13 70.21 -15.63 44.07
C GLN A 13 68.86 -15.53 43.36
N VAL A 14 68.00 -14.63 43.82
CA VAL A 14 66.73 -14.33 43.17
C VAL A 14 67.06 -13.62 41.87
N PHE A 15 67.15 -14.36 40.77
CA PHE A 15 67.18 -13.78 39.43
C PHE A 15 66.00 -12.81 39.32
N ALA A 16 66.29 -11.54 39.03
CA ALA A 16 65.28 -10.52 38.84
C ALA A 16 64.36 -10.94 37.67
N LYS A 17 63.17 -11.47 37.99
CA LYS A 17 62.19 -11.87 36.99
C LYS A 17 61.66 -10.59 36.31
N THR A 18 61.63 -10.62 34.98
CA THR A 18 61.18 -9.49 34.15
C THR A 18 59.92 -9.88 33.41
N LEU A 19 58.86 -9.09 33.56
CA LEU A 19 57.62 -9.21 32.81
C LEU A 19 57.58 -8.14 31.72
N THR A 20 57.03 -8.45 30.56
CA THR A 20 56.75 -7.42 29.53
C THR A 20 55.26 -7.13 29.56
N VAL A 21 54.91 -5.88 29.82
CA VAL A 21 53.52 -5.43 29.90
C VAL A 21 53.31 -4.30 28.89
N ASP A 22 52.29 -4.44 28.05
CA ASP A 22 51.96 -3.43 27.05
C ASP A 22 51.24 -2.24 27.69
N TRP A 23 51.87 -1.07 27.63
CA TRP A 23 51.19 0.20 27.85
C TRP A 23 50.49 0.63 26.57
N HIS A 24 49.21 0.97 26.68
CA HIS A 24 48.46 1.62 25.62
C HIS A 24 47.57 2.71 26.21
N CYS A 25 47.88 3.95 25.88
CA CYS A 25 47.18 5.12 26.36
C CYS A 25 47.04 6.18 25.26
N PRO A 26 46.11 5.98 24.31
CA PRO A 26 45.88 6.94 23.24
C PRO A 26 45.46 8.29 23.83
N SER A 27 45.94 9.40 23.28
CA SER A 27 45.55 10.73 23.75
C SER A 27 45.35 11.68 22.58
N ILE A 28 44.46 12.66 22.75
CA ILE A 28 44.18 13.64 21.70
C ILE A 28 45.09 14.87 21.76
N TYR A 29 46.11 14.86 22.62
CA TYR A 29 46.99 15.99 22.87
C TYR A 29 48.27 15.88 22.03
N GLU A 30 48.17 16.15 20.73
CA GLU A 30 49.33 16.14 19.83
C GLU A 30 50.05 17.51 19.87
N GLY A 31 51.34 17.51 20.17
CA GLY A 31 52.22 18.68 19.94
C GLY A 31 52.07 19.89 20.88
N SER A 32 51.25 19.83 21.93
CA SER A 32 51.09 20.99 22.84
C SER A 32 52.19 21.04 23.92
N SER A 33 52.97 22.13 23.99
CA SER A 33 53.95 22.37 25.06
C SER A 33 53.32 22.52 26.45
N SER A 34 52.01 22.71 26.52
CA SER A 34 51.29 22.93 27.78
C SER A 34 50.83 21.64 28.46
N VAL A 35 50.85 20.49 27.78
CA VAL A 35 50.43 19.19 28.32
C VAL A 35 51.63 18.25 28.38
N ARG A 36 51.83 17.59 29.53
CA ARG A 36 52.90 16.61 29.71
C ARG A 36 52.61 15.38 28.83
N GLN A 37 53.52 15.07 27.91
CA GLN A 37 53.36 13.98 26.94
C GLN A 37 53.68 12.62 27.54
N ILE A 38 52.89 11.61 27.17
CA ILE A 38 53.08 10.20 27.53
C ILE A 38 52.97 9.38 26.25
N PRO A 39 53.82 8.36 26.04
CA PRO A 39 53.76 7.53 24.84
C PRO A 39 52.40 6.85 24.73
N GLU A 40 51.80 6.89 23.53
CA GLU A 40 50.51 6.24 23.29
C GLU A 40 50.60 4.71 23.34
N MET A 41 51.73 4.15 22.92
CA MET A 41 52.00 2.72 22.97
C MET A 41 53.47 2.49 23.28
N VAL A 42 53.74 1.64 24.28
CA VAL A 42 55.10 1.20 24.60
C VAL A 42 55.09 -0.11 25.36
N ARG A 43 56.03 -0.99 25.03
CA ARG A 43 56.29 -2.22 25.80
C ARG A 43 57.12 -1.87 27.02
N VAL A 44 56.55 -2.04 28.22
CA VAL A 44 57.22 -1.75 29.48
C VAL A 44 57.72 -3.05 30.10
N LYS A 45 59.02 -3.14 30.34
CA LYS A 45 59.61 -4.24 31.12
C LYS A 45 59.46 -3.92 32.60
N VAL A 46 58.69 -4.73 33.32
CA VAL A 46 58.51 -4.67 34.77
C VAL A 46 59.46 -5.67 35.41
N LYS A 47 60.57 -5.19 35.97
CA LYS A 47 61.51 -6.02 36.72
C LYS A 47 61.10 -6.09 38.18
N LEU A 48 61.02 -7.30 38.73
CA LEU A 48 60.73 -7.54 40.13
C LEU A 48 62.04 -7.63 40.92
N LYS A 49 62.24 -6.72 41.88
CA LYS A 49 63.42 -6.67 42.75
C LYS A 49 62.99 -6.88 44.21
N GLY A 50 62.79 -8.14 44.60
CA GLY A 50 62.28 -8.48 45.93
C GLY A 50 60.86 -7.95 46.12
N ALA A 51 60.70 -6.94 46.99
CA ALA A 51 59.41 -6.30 47.27
C ALA A 51 59.14 -5.01 46.43
N SER A 52 60.06 -4.62 45.54
CA SER A 52 59.93 -3.42 44.70
C SER A 52 59.86 -3.74 43.20
N PHE A 53 59.45 -2.74 42.42
CA PHE A 53 59.30 -2.82 40.96
C PHE A 53 60.19 -1.77 40.28
N GLU A 54 60.73 -2.11 39.12
CA GLU A 54 61.42 -1.18 38.22
C GLU A 54 60.80 -1.28 36.83
N LEU A 55 60.45 -0.13 36.24
CA LEU A 55 59.90 -0.04 34.89
C LEU A 55 61.00 0.34 33.89
N SER A 56 61.04 -0.30 32.72
CA SER A 56 61.99 0.03 31.65
C SER A 56 61.32 -0.03 30.27
N PRO A 57 61.12 1.12 29.59
CA PRO A 57 61.33 2.48 30.12
C PRO A 57 60.34 2.79 31.25
N ASP A 58 60.73 3.67 32.18
CA ASP A 58 59.75 4.26 33.10
C ASP A 58 58.98 5.34 32.36
N ILE A 59 57.70 5.06 32.13
CA ILE A 59 56.77 5.92 31.39
C ILE A 59 56.08 6.94 32.28
N PHE A 60 56.26 6.83 33.60
CA PHE A 60 55.64 7.70 34.61
C PHE A 60 56.64 8.62 35.31
N GLU A 61 57.93 8.45 35.04
CA GLU A 61 58.97 9.39 35.46
C GLU A 61 59.13 10.52 34.44
N GLU A 62 59.25 11.75 34.93
CA GLU A 62 59.65 12.86 34.07
C GLU A 62 61.06 12.60 33.54
N LYS A 63 61.16 12.22 32.27
CA LYS A 63 62.46 12.26 31.59
C LYS A 63 62.95 13.71 31.70
N LYS A 64 64.05 13.94 32.42
CA LYS A 64 64.84 15.17 32.29
C LYS A 64 65.28 15.24 30.83
N ILE A 65 64.50 15.89 29.98
CA ILE A 65 64.78 16.01 28.55
C ILE A 65 66.08 16.81 28.44
N ASN A 66 67.18 16.12 28.23
CA ASN A 66 68.53 16.70 28.25
C ASN A 66 68.88 17.38 26.90
N PHE A 67 67.92 18.05 26.27
CA PHE A 67 68.10 18.69 24.95
C PHE A 67 67.54 20.12 24.94
N LYS A 68 68.45 21.09 25.07
CA LYS A 68 68.53 22.40 24.40
C LYS A 68 67.24 23.16 23.98
N SER A 69 66.13 23.06 24.72
CA SER A 69 65.00 24.00 24.58
C SER A 69 65.06 25.02 25.71
N LEU A 70 65.89 26.05 25.54
CA LEU A 70 66.01 27.20 26.46
C LEU A 70 64.74 28.10 26.49
N PHE A 71 63.68 27.74 25.76
CA PHE A 71 62.42 28.50 25.66
C PHE A 71 61.14 27.66 25.82
N GLY A 72 61.25 26.38 26.20
CA GLY A 72 60.09 25.54 26.47
C GLY A 72 59.41 25.90 27.79
N SER A 73 58.17 26.39 27.75
CA SER A 73 57.36 26.57 28.96
C SER A 73 57.15 25.22 29.66
N LYS A 74 57.26 25.19 31.00
CA LYS A 74 56.91 24.00 31.79
C LYS A 74 55.47 23.57 31.46
N PRO A 75 55.19 22.26 31.35
CA PRO A 75 53.83 21.78 31.14
C PRO A 75 52.93 22.30 32.27
N LYS A 76 51.76 22.82 31.91
CA LYS A 76 50.77 23.39 32.85
C LYS A 76 49.68 22.37 33.20
N PHE A 77 49.61 21.28 32.44
CA PHE A 77 48.56 20.27 32.50
C PHE A 77 49.12 18.87 32.40
N VAL A 78 48.40 17.91 32.96
CA VAL A 78 48.66 16.47 32.83
C VAL A 78 47.39 15.77 32.34
N PRO A 79 47.48 14.82 31.40
CA PRO A 79 46.31 14.03 31.02
C PRO A 79 45.85 13.15 32.18
N ASP A 80 44.55 12.88 32.28
CA ASP A 80 44.02 11.89 33.20
C ASP A 80 44.45 10.49 32.74
N LEU A 81 45.20 9.80 33.58
CA LEU A 81 45.75 8.47 33.32
C LEU A 81 44.99 7.35 34.03
N SER A 82 44.02 7.68 34.89
CA SER A 82 43.31 6.73 35.76
C SER A 82 42.93 5.42 35.04
N SER A 83 42.18 5.52 33.95
CA SER A 83 41.76 4.36 33.17
C SER A 83 42.91 3.62 32.44
N CYS A 84 43.98 4.32 32.04
CA CYS A 84 45.15 3.63 31.45
C CYS A 84 45.95 2.88 32.50
N VAL A 85 46.10 3.48 33.68
CA VAL A 85 46.76 2.88 34.82
C VAL A 85 46.02 1.63 35.27
N GLU A 86 44.70 1.69 35.35
CA GLU A 86 43.86 0.52 35.63
C GLU A 86 44.09 -0.60 34.62
N LYS A 87 43.99 -0.33 33.31
CA LYS A 87 44.26 -1.31 32.25
C LYS A 87 45.69 -1.83 32.27
N PHE A 88 46.65 -0.99 32.61
CA PHE A 88 48.04 -1.39 32.74
C PHE A 88 48.24 -2.34 33.93
N ASN A 89 47.55 -2.09 35.04
CA ASN A 89 47.49 -3.00 36.19
C ASN A 89 46.83 -4.33 35.81
N GLU A 90 45.71 -4.32 35.10
CA GLU A 90 45.05 -5.54 34.61
C GLU A 90 45.97 -6.37 33.71
N ARG A 91 46.63 -5.72 32.74
CA ARG A 91 47.61 -6.38 31.84
C ARG A 91 48.83 -6.90 32.59
N PHE A 92 49.26 -6.21 33.64
CA PHE A 92 50.30 -6.71 34.53
C PHE A 92 49.84 -7.98 35.24
N VAL A 93 48.64 -8.01 35.82
CA VAL A 93 48.07 -9.21 36.47
C VAL A 93 47.94 -10.36 35.48
N GLN A 94 47.46 -10.08 34.27
CA GLN A 94 47.39 -11.07 33.20
C GLN A 94 48.78 -11.61 32.83
N SER A 95 49.76 -10.73 32.64
CA SER A 95 51.14 -11.13 32.33
C SER A 95 51.78 -11.93 33.47
N LEU A 96 51.45 -11.57 34.72
CA LEU A 96 51.92 -12.26 35.92
C LEU A 96 51.33 -13.66 36.05
N SER A 97 50.01 -13.80 35.85
CA SER A 97 49.30 -15.09 35.89
C SER A 97 49.77 -16.06 34.80
N ASN A 98 50.17 -15.54 33.64
CA ASN A 98 50.74 -16.32 32.54
C ASN A 98 52.24 -16.62 32.71
N SER A 99 52.88 -16.13 33.77
CA SER A 99 54.32 -16.31 33.99
C SER A 99 54.60 -17.35 35.08
N SER A 100 55.81 -17.94 35.06
CA SER A 100 56.32 -18.78 36.17
C SER A 100 56.72 -17.97 37.42
N THR A 101 56.33 -16.70 37.50
CA THR A 101 56.69 -15.80 38.61
C THR A 101 55.81 -16.03 39.83
N CYS A 102 54.50 -16.25 39.64
CA CYS A 102 53.54 -16.55 40.69
C CYS A 102 52.74 -17.78 40.29
N SER A 103 52.82 -18.86 41.08
CA SER A 103 52.07 -20.10 40.83
C SER A 103 50.74 -20.18 41.60
N SER A 104 50.48 -19.28 42.55
CA SER A 104 49.28 -19.27 43.38
C SER A 104 48.50 -17.97 43.27
N LYS A 105 47.17 -18.05 43.43
CA LYS A 105 46.28 -16.88 43.44
C LYS A 105 46.68 -15.85 44.50
N ASN A 106 47.05 -16.31 45.70
CA ASN A 106 47.52 -15.44 46.78
C ASN A 106 48.79 -14.65 46.39
N CYS A 107 49.69 -15.24 45.60
CA CYS A 107 50.86 -14.53 45.06
C CYS A 107 50.42 -13.44 44.07
N ILE A 108 49.51 -13.76 43.16
CA ILE A 108 48.98 -12.82 42.16
C ILE A 108 48.29 -11.64 42.85
N ASP A 109 47.37 -11.90 43.78
CA ASP A 109 46.61 -10.86 44.49
C ASP A 109 47.54 -9.96 45.34
N SER A 110 48.55 -10.54 46.00
CA SER A 110 49.55 -9.78 46.76
C SER A 110 50.38 -8.88 45.85
N MET A 111 50.82 -9.40 44.70
CA MET A 111 51.63 -8.67 43.74
C MET A 111 50.83 -7.60 43.01
N GLU A 112 49.57 -7.85 42.69
CA GLU A 112 48.63 -6.85 42.16
C GLU A 112 48.50 -5.67 43.12
N LYS A 113 48.24 -5.95 44.41
CA LYS A 113 48.09 -4.89 45.42
C LYS A 113 49.35 -4.05 45.56
N LYS A 114 50.53 -4.69 45.58
CA LYS A 114 51.83 -4.00 45.64
C LYS A 114 52.13 -3.21 44.38
N PHE A 115 51.83 -3.76 43.21
CA PHE A 115 52.04 -3.10 41.93
C PHE A 115 51.12 -1.89 41.76
N LYS A 116 49.83 -2.02 42.11
CA LYS A 116 48.88 -0.90 42.16
C LYS A 116 49.38 0.23 43.06
N LEU A 117 49.87 -0.09 44.26
CA LEU A 117 50.45 0.91 45.17
C LEU A 117 51.70 1.57 44.56
N PHE A 118 52.59 0.78 43.97
CA PHE A 118 53.79 1.28 43.28
C PHE A 118 53.45 2.24 42.14
N ILE A 119 52.50 1.87 41.29
CA ILE A 119 52.05 2.67 40.16
C ILE A 119 51.33 3.95 40.65
N ASN A 120 50.45 3.85 41.65
CA ASN A 120 49.75 5.02 42.20
C ASN A 120 50.69 6.06 42.82
N ASN A 121 51.87 5.65 43.27
CA ASN A 121 52.89 6.54 43.82
C ASN A 121 53.79 7.19 42.75
N LYS A 122 53.62 6.87 41.47
CA LYS A 122 54.41 7.49 40.40
C LYS A 122 53.95 8.93 40.14
N GLU A 123 54.92 9.79 39.82
CA GLU A 123 54.75 11.24 39.70
C GLU A 123 53.66 11.65 38.69
N LEU A 124 53.60 11.02 37.52
CA LEU A 124 52.56 11.32 36.52
C LEU A 124 51.13 10.91 36.94
N ILE A 125 51.00 10.02 37.93
CA ILE A 125 49.71 9.48 38.39
C ILE A 125 49.21 10.24 39.62
N SER A 126 50.14 10.56 40.52
CA SER A 126 49.95 11.45 41.67
C SER A 126 50.66 12.79 41.41
N PRO A 127 50.20 13.60 40.44
CA PRO A 127 50.85 14.87 40.11
C PRO A 127 50.93 15.77 41.35
N SER A 128 51.91 16.68 41.39
CA SER A 128 51.92 17.73 42.42
C SER A 128 50.59 18.50 42.36
N SER A 129 50.18 19.06 43.50
CA SER A 129 48.96 19.87 43.64
C SER A 129 48.80 20.99 42.60
N ASP A 130 49.87 21.36 41.90
CA ASP A 130 49.94 22.56 41.08
C ASP A 130 49.57 22.31 39.61
N LEU A 131 49.58 21.06 39.13
CA LEU A 131 49.21 20.72 37.75
C LEU A 131 47.74 20.30 37.66
N LYS A 132 46.99 20.96 36.75
CA LYS A 132 45.59 20.61 36.50
C LYS A 132 45.48 19.37 35.62
N LYS A 133 44.60 18.44 35.99
CA LYS A 133 44.26 17.24 35.21
C LYS A 133 43.31 17.58 34.06
N LEU A 134 43.56 17.03 32.87
CA LEU A 134 42.69 17.17 31.69
C LEU A 134 42.17 15.82 31.19
N PRO A 135 40.97 15.74 30.62
CA PRO A 135 40.39 14.47 30.17
C PRO A 135 41.13 13.95 28.93
N ARG A 136 41.50 12.67 28.90
CA ARG A 136 42.25 12.13 27.76
C ARG A 136 41.49 12.15 26.44
N PHE A 137 40.16 12.03 26.54
CA PHE A 137 39.22 12.14 25.45
C PHE A 137 38.08 13.04 25.92
N TYR A 138 37.59 13.87 25.01
CA TYR A 138 36.35 14.60 25.20
C TYR A 138 35.54 14.56 23.91
N THR A 139 34.23 14.61 24.06
CA THR A 139 33.28 14.61 22.94
C THR A 139 33.47 15.83 22.05
N GLY A 140 33.47 15.62 20.74
CA GLY A 140 33.45 16.69 19.74
C GLY A 140 34.82 17.24 19.36
N HIS A 141 35.91 16.56 19.74
CA HIS A 141 37.25 16.99 19.37
C HIS A 141 37.52 16.84 17.87
N ASN A 142 38.33 17.74 17.30
CA ASN A 142 38.56 17.84 15.84
C ASN A 142 39.84 17.15 15.33
N PHE A 143 40.58 16.46 16.20
CA PHE A 143 41.91 15.94 15.87
C PHE A 143 41.91 14.72 14.95
N ILE A 144 40.77 14.05 14.79
CA ILE A 144 40.63 12.91 13.87
C ILE A 144 39.75 13.30 12.69
N LYS A 145 40.24 12.95 11.50
CA LYS A 145 39.46 12.94 10.27
C LYS A 145 39.56 11.56 9.65
N GLU A 146 38.52 10.77 9.79
CA GLU A 146 38.38 9.46 9.13
C GLU A 146 37.35 9.54 8.00
N SER A 147 37.32 8.49 7.17
CA SER A 147 36.33 8.37 6.09
C SER A 147 34.96 7.89 6.58
N ASP A 148 33.87 8.24 5.87
CA ASP A 148 32.53 7.71 6.11
C ASP A 148 32.48 6.19 6.16
N SER A 149 33.27 5.51 5.33
CA SER A 149 33.33 4.04 5.35
C SER A 149 33.90 3.51 6.67
N HIS A 150 34.83 4.25 7.29
CA HIS A 150 35.36 3.91 8.60
C HIS A 150 34.30 4.16 9.68
N TYR A 151 33.66 5.32 9.70
CA TYR A 151 32.57 5.61 10.65
C TYR A 151 31.41 4.61 10.55
N LYS A 152 31.03 4.19 9.34
CA LYS A 152 30.02 3.14 9.13
C LYS A 152 30.44 1.80 9.73
N LYS A 153 31.72 1.43 9.64
CA LYS A 153 32.23 0.22 10.29
C LYS A 153 32.23 0.38 11.81
N SER A 154 32.64 1.55 12.30
CA SER A 154 32.69 1.82 13.73
C SER A 154 31.29 1.82 14.38
N ILE A 155 30.30 2.47 13.77
CA ILE A 155 28.93 2.45 14.32
C ILE A 155 28.39 1.01 14.37
N LYS A 156 28.65 0.20 13.33
CA LYS A 156 28.20 -1.20 13.28
C LYS A 156 28.93 -2.07 14.31
N SER A 157 30.20 -1.78 14.59
CA SER A 157 31.00 -2.47 15.60
C SER A 157 30.52 -2.09 17.01
N PHE A 158 30.34 -0.79 17.27
CA PHE A 158 29.77 -0.24 18.50
C PHE A 158 28.38 -0.83 18.81
N CYS A 159 27.44 -0.81 17.85
CA CYS A 159 26.09 -1.36 18.05
C CYS A 159 26.07 -2.88 18.34
N LYS A 160 27.17 -3.60 18.08
CA LYS A 160 27.32 -5.02 18.41
C LYS A 160 27.96 -5.25 19.79
N GLY A 161 28.16 -4.19 20.57
CA GLY A 161 28.84 -4.23 21.87
C GLY A 161 30.37 -4.31 21.77
N ASN A 162 30.96 -4.16 20.58
CA ASN A 162 32.41 -4.15 20.45
C ASN A 162 33.00 -2.79 20.85
N ARG A 163 34.19 -2.82 21.44
CA ARG A 163 34.91 -1.60 21.82
C ARG A 163 35.80 -1.15 20.66
N ASP A 164 35.32 -0.19 19.87
CA ASP A 164 36.18 0.52 18.91
C ASP A 164 37.12 1.52 19.61
N ASP A 165 38.00 2.11 18.83
CA ASP A 165 38.88 3.18 19.26
C ASP A 165 38.11 4.39 19.82
N LEU A 166 38.36 4.69 21.10
CA LEU A 166 37.72 5.79 21.83
C LEU A 166 38.01 7.15 21.18
N LYS A 167 39.20 7.29 20.55
CA LYS A 167 39.60 8.50 19.81
C LYS A 167 38.58 8.70 18.68
N THR A 168 38.35 7.69 17.84
CA THR A 168 37.35 7.71 16.76
C THR A 168 35.94 8.01 17.28
N LEU A 169 35.46 7.27 18.29
CA LEU A 169 34.09 7.38 18.78
C LEU A 169 33.77 8.75 19.42
N THR A 170 34.77 9.44 19.95
CA THR A 170 34.58 10.78 20.55
C THR A 170 34.91 11.93 19.60
N SER A 171 35.37 11.62 18.38
CA SER A 171 35.70 12.60 17.35
C SER A 171 34.45 13.28 16.80
N ARG A 172 34.58 14.55 16.42
CA ARG A 172 33.49 15.31 15.82
C ARG A 172 32.88 14.61 14.59
N GLY A 173 33.72 14.12 13.68
CA GLY A 173 33.25 13.50 12.44
C GLY A 173 32.42 12.24 12.66
N PHE A 174 32.79 11.40 13.64
CA PHE A 174 31.98 10.24 14.01
C PHE A 174 30.64 10.65 14.63
N ILE A 175 30.62 11.64 15.51
CA ILE A 175 29.39 12.09 16.18
C ILE A 175 28.44 12.75 15.16
N GLU A 176 28.96 13.55 14.24
CA GLU A 176 28.20 14.10 13.11
C GLU A 176 27.61 12.98 12.24
N TYR A 177 28.40 11.95 11.91
CA TYR A 177 27.92 10.76 11.19
C TYR A 177 26.81 10.03 11.96
N ALA A 178 27.01 9.75 13.24
CA ALA A 178 26.04 9.07 14.09
C ALA A 178 24.73 9.87 14.21
N LYS A 179 24.82 11.19 14.33
CA LYS A 179 23.67 12.08 14.32
C LYS A 179 22.92 12.03 12.99
N ASN A 180 23.62 12.08 11.87
CA ASN A 180 22.99 11.99 10.56
C ASN A 180 22.32 10.61 10.33
N ILE A 181 22.89 9.51 10.84
CA ILE A 181 22.25 8.19 10.82
C ILE A 181 21.01 8.14 11.73
N ALA A 182 21.08 8.69 12.94
CA ALA A 182 19.94 8.77 13.86
C ALA A 182 18.80 9.62 13.29
N ALA A 183 19.15 10.72 12.61
CA ALA A 183 18.20 11.59 11.90
C ALA A 183 17.69 11.00 10.58
N ASN A 184 18.23 9.87 10.11
CA ASN A 184 17.82 9.22 8.87
C ASN A 184 16.71 8.17 9.15
N PRO A 185 15.45 8.49 8.85
CA PRO A 185 14.32 7.60 9.10
C PRO A 185 14.33 6.33 8.24
N LEU A 186 15.08 6.31 7.13
CA LEU A 186 15.29 5.09 6.32
C LEU A 186 16.37 4.18 6.89
N ALA A 187 17.35 4.73 7.61
CA ALA A 187 18.43 3.94 8.19
C ALA A 187 17.93 3.02 9.32
N ARG A 188 16.76 3.35 9.92
CA ARG A 188 16.15 2.66 11.07
C ARG A 188 17.20 2.13 12.05
N PRO A 189 18.09 2.98 12.56
CA PRO A 189 19.09 2.52 13.51
C PRO A 189 18.37 1.91 14.72
N ASP A 190 18.90 0.79 15.21
CA ASP A 190 18.38 0.14 16.42
C ASP A 190 18.30 1.17 17.55
N THR A 191 17.11 1.35 18.11
CA THR A 191 16.86 2.30 19.20
C THR A 191 17.80 2.03 20.39
N ALA A 192 18.10 0.76 20.66
CA ALA A 192 19.06 0.39 21.70
C ALA A 192 20.46 0.93 21.39
N CYS A 193 20.91 0.85 20.13
CA CYS A 193 22.21 1.39 19.75
C CYS A 193 22.27 2.92 19.85
N VAL A 194 21.20 3.61 19.46
CA VAL A 194 21.13 5.07 19.57
C VAL A 194 21.22 5.51 21.04
N ASP A 195 20.54 4.81 21.95
CA ASP A 195 20.59 5.11 23.38
C ASP A 195 21.96 4.78 23.99
N ASP A 196 22.61 3.70 23.55
CA ASP A 196 23.98 3.36 23.94
C ASP A 196 24.97 4.45 23.51
N LEU A 197 24.80 5.00 22.30
CA LEU A 197 25.63 6.11 21.81
C LEU A 197 25.43 7.38 22.65
N LYS A 198 24.18 7.72 23.00
CA LYS A 198 23.88 8.86 23.89
C LYS A 198 24.57 8.69 25.25
N SER A 199 24.36 7.53 25.88
CA SER A 199 24.98 7.18 27.17
C SER A 199 26.51 7.27 27.11
N PHE A 200 27.10 6.73 26.02
CA PHE A 200 28.53 6.81 25.77
C PHE A 200 29.02 8.27 25.67
N PHE A 201 28.37 9.11 24.87
CA PHE A 201 28.76 10.51 24.71
C PHE A 201 28.60 11.30 26.01
N THR A 202 27.52 11.09 26.77
CA THR A 202 27.35 11.70 28.09
C THR A 202 28.48 11.32 29.04
N LYS A 203 28.92 10.06 29.04
CA LYS A 203 30.04 9.60 29.87
C LYS A 203 31.38 10.21 29.48
N GLN A 204 31.58 10.50 28.19
CA GLN A 204 32.82 11.10 27.67
C GLN A 204 32.79 12.64 27.64
N LYS A 205 31.71 13.24 28.12
CA LYS A 205 31.57 14.69 28.25
C LYS A 205 32.57 15.24 29.27
N PHE A 206 33.22 16.34 28.95
CA PHE A 206 34.09 17.03 29.90
C PHE A 206 33.28 17.86 30.91
N VAL A 207 33.52 17.65 32.22
CA VAL A 207 32.81 18.33 33.33
C VAL A 207 33.80 19.07 34.27
N GLY A 208 35.04 19.28 33.84
CA GLY A 208 36.11 19.83 34.72
C GLY A 208 36.35 21.35 34.62
N GLU A 209 37.07 21.89 35.60
CA GLU A 209 37.46 23.30 35.66
C GLU A 209 38.77 23.59 34.90
N CYS A 210 38.67 24.03 33.64
CA CYS A 210 39.81 24.46 32.83
C CYS A 210 39.69 25.96 32.50
N SER A 211 40.34 26.83 33.27
CA SER A 211 40.09 28.28 33.19
C SER A 211 41.09 29.08 32.32
N ARG A 212 42.28 28.58 32.01
CA ARG A 212 43.33 29.36 31.33
C ARG A 212 44.17 28.52 30.36
N GLY A 213 44.45 29.02 29.15
CA GLY A 213 45.35 28.41 28.16
C GLY A 213 44.63 27.97 26.87
N SER A 214 45.37 27.89 25.76
CA SER A 214 44.83 27.54 24.44
C SER A 214 44.12 26.19 24.44
N ILE A 215 44.66 25.19 25.15
CA ILE A 215 44.05 23.86 25.24
C ILE A 215 42.73 23.87 26.04
N CYS A 216 42.64 24.65 27.13
CA CYS A 216 41.38 24.81 27.86
C CYS A 216 40.31 25.48 27.00
N ASN A 217 40.70 26.49 26.23
CA ASN A 217 39.78 27.18 25.31
C ASN A 217 39.28 26.23 24.22
N GLN A 218 40.15 25.37 23.69
CA GLN A 218 39.78 24.35 22.72
C GLN A 218 38.81 23.32 23.31
N ILE A 219 39.12 22.75 24.48
CA ILE A 219 38.25 21.77 25.16
C ILE A 219 36.86 22.39 25.43
N LYS A 220 36.81 23.62 25.93
CA LYS A 220 35.55 24.35 26.16
C LYS A 220 34.78 24.57 24.87
N SER A 221 35.45 25.01 23.81
CA SER A 221 34.83 25.25 22.51
C SER A 221 34.23 23.98 21.92
N ASP A 222 34.98 22.88 21.92
CA ASP A 222 34.52 21.60 21.36
C ASP A 222 33.41 20.97 22.21
N THR A 223 33.53 21.06 23.54
CA THR A 223 32.46 20.59 24.46
C THR A 223 31.19 21.39 24.26
N ALA A 224 31.28 22.73 24.19
CA ALA A 224 30.13 23.59 23.95
C ALA A 224 29.53 23.35 22.56
N PHE A 225 30.36 23.11 21.53
CA PHE A 225 29.87 22.75 20.20
C PHE A 225 29.09 21.44 20.24
N PHE A 226 29.64 20.41 20.90
CA PHE A 226 28.96 19.14 21.09
C PHE A 226 27.63 19.32 21.82
N GLU A 227 27.59 20.03 22.95
CA GLU A 227 26.36 20.27 23.71
C GLU A 227 25.29 20.94 22.86
N ASN A 228 25.66 22.03 22.18
CA ASN A 228 24.72 22.86 21.45
C ASN A 228 24.24 22.24 20.12
N HIS A 229 25.03 21.37 19.50
CA HIS A 229 24.75 20.91 18.12
C HIS A 229 24.70 19.39 17.95
N LEU A 230 25.39 18.60 18.77
CA LEU A 230 25.61 17.17 18.54
C LEU A 230 25.03 16.25 19.61
N SER A 231 24.83 16.74 20.83
CA SER A 231 24.47 15.93 21.99
C SER A 231 23.08 15.30 21.88
N ASN A 232 22.15 16.01 21.24
CA ASN A 232 20.82 15.49 20.94
C ASN A 232 20.82 14.76 19.60
N LEU A 233 20.85 13.43 19.64
CA LEU A 233 20.72 12.58 18.45
C LEU A 233 19.25 12.48 17.97
N ASP A 234 18.28 12.89 18.79
CA ASP A 234 16.83 12.78 18.50
C ASP A 234 16.23 14.06 17.91
N ASP A 235 16.96 15.19 17.88
CA ASP A 235 16.43 16.47 17.36
C ASP A 235 16.17 16.45 15.84
N GLN A 236 16.45 15.31 15.20
CA GLN A 236 16.33 15.03 13.77
C GLN A 236 17.13 15.99 12.88
N ARG A 237 17.92 16.92 13.43
CA ARG A 237 18.64 17.93 12.64
C ARG A 237 19.80 17.26 11.92
N ILE A 238 19.82 17.39 10.60
CA ILE A 238 20.91 16.92 9.75
C ILE A 238 22.00 17.98 9.74
N LEU A 239 23.23 17.58 10.05
CA LEU A 239 24.38 18.48 10.01
C LEU A 239 25.08 18.37 8.67
N PHE A 240 25.47 19.53 8.13
CA PHE A 240 26.31 19.59 6.94
C PHE A 240 27.78 19.43 7.36
N ILE A 241 28.37 18.28 7.02
CA ILE A 241 29.78 17.99 7.23
C ILE A 241 30.55 18.71 6.13
N SER A 242 31.00 19.94 6.40
CA SER A 242 31.89 20.63 5.47
C SER A 242 33.22 19.87 5.43
N ASN A 243 33.49 19.14 4.35
CA ASN A 243 34.80 18.56 4.09
C ASN A 243 35.80 19.68 3.80
N LYS A 244 36.26 20.39 4.84
CA LYS A 244 37.48 21.21 4.79
C LYS A 244 38.69 20.27 4.81
N SER A 245 38.86 19.46 3.78
CA SER A 245 40.19 18.97 3.41
C SER A 245 40.85 20.11 2.64
N GLY A 246 41.92 20.68 3.20
CA GLY A 246 42.70 21.76 2.61
C GLY A 246 43.48 21.33 1.36
N MET A 247 42.79 20.83 0.34
CA MET A 247 43.31 20.71 -1.02
C MET A 247 42.63 21.76 -1.88
N GLN A 248 43.45 22.63 -2.49
CA GLN A 248 43.07 23.80 -3.28
C GLN A 248 42.28 23.51 -4.57
N ASN A 249 41.71 22.31 -4.76
CA ASN A 249 40.83 22.05 -5.90
C ASN A 249 39.37 22.38 -5.55
N LYS A 250 38.99 23.62 -5.86
CA LYS A 250 37.65 24.22 -5.68
C LYS A 250 36.51 23.53 -6.46
N THR A 251 36.72 22.40 -7.14
CA THR A 251 35.75 21.84 -8.10
C THR A 251 35.01 20.58 -7.66
N ALA A 252 35.20 20.07 -6.43
CA ALA A 252 34.35 19.01 -5.91
C ALA A 252 34.05 19.22 -4.42
N PHE A 253 32.98 19.97 -4.14
CA PHE A 253 32.26 19.83 -2.88
C PHE A 253 31.75 18.38 -2.80
N ARG A 254 32.53 17.47 -2.21
CA ARG A 254 32.04 16.16 -1.81
C ARG A 254 31.33 16.33 -0.47
N GLU A 255 30.03 16.60 -0.52
CA GLU A 255 29.12 16.36 0.62
C GLU A 255 29.43 14.95 1.16
N ALA A 256 29.47 14.77 2.48
CA ALA A 256 29.66 13.44 3.06
C ALA A 256 28.47 12.56 2.67
N LYS A 257 28.73 11.27 2.41
CA LYS A 257 27.70 10.33 1.94
C LYS A 257 26.58 10.21 2.98
N SER A 258 26.91 10.31 4.27
CA SER A 258 25.94 10.34 5.36
C SER A 258 24.97 11.51 5.32
N ASP A 259 25.42 12.67 4.86
CA ASP A 259 24.60 13.90 4.86
C ASP A 259 23.57 13.82 3.75
N VAL A 260 24.02 13.36 2.59
CA VAL A 260 23.20 13.02 1.42
C VAL A 260 22.15 11.99 1.85
N GLN A 261 22.58 10.86 2.42
CA GLN A 261 21.68 9.81 2.92
C GLN A 261 20.65 10.30 3.95
N ALA A 262 21.04 11.17 4.87
CA ALA A 262 20.13 11.70 5.89
C ALA A 262 19.11 12.69 5.30
N LYS A 263 19.55 13.57 4.40
CA LYS A 263 18.66 14.50 3.67
C LYS A 263 17.63 13.71 2.84
N GLU A 264 18.08 12.65 2.21
CA GLU A 264 17.27 11.75 1.39
C GLU A 264 16.32 10.92 2.25
N GLY A 265 16.79 10.42 3.38
CA GLY A 265 15.95 9.74 4.35
C GLY A 265 14.80 10.61 4.82
N ARG A 266 15.10 11.85 5.23
CA ARG A 266 14.08 12.84 5.58
C ARG A 266 13.14 13.13 4.42
N PHE A 267 13.63 13.21 3.18
CA PHE A 267 12.76 13.35 2.01
C PHE A 267 11.73 12.21 1.97
N PHE A 268 12.17 10.95 2.05
CA PHE A 268 11.28 9.80 1.96
C PHE A 268 10.32 9.66 3.15
N ALA A 269 10.72 10.08 4.36
CA ALA A 269 9.81 10.12 5.51
C ALA A 269 8.83 11.29 5.47
N ASN A 270 9.24 12.45 4.96
CA ASN A 270 8.36 13.59 4.74
C ASN A 270 7.38 13.35 3.57
N LEU A 271 7.47 12.23 2.85
CA LEU A 271 6.39 11.69 2.03
C LEU A 271 5.20 11.18 2.87
N GLU A 272 5.09 11.52 4.16
CA GLU A 272 3.97 11.14 5.04
C GLU A 272 2.59 11.64 4.57
N HIS A 273 2.50 12.54 3.58
CA HIS A 273 1.21 13.01 3.04
C HIS A 273 0.57 12.14 1.94
N TYR A 274 1.09 10.94 1.67
CA TYR A 274 0.60 10.09 0.58
C TYR A 274 -0.58 9.16 0.94
N ASN A 275 -1.02 9.16 2.21
CA ASN A 275 -2.13 8.30 2.65
C ASN A 275 -3.52 8.68 2.09
N ASN A 276 -3.65 9.77 1.33
CA ASN A 276 -4.93 10.20 0.74
C ASN A 276 -5.02 10.05 -0.80
N GLY A 277 -4.15 9.24 -1.41
CA GLY A 277 -4.29 8.87 -2.84
C GLY A 277 -3.86 9.93 -3.85
N ASP A 278 -3.35 11.08 -3.40
CA ASP A 278 -2.74 12.09 -4.25
C ASP A 278 -1.22 11.92 -4.21
N CYS A 279 -0.68 11.23 -5.22
CA CYS A 279 0.76 10.95 -5.31
C CYS A 279 1.55 12.18 -5.80
N THR A 280 1.29 13.35 -5.23
CA THR A 280 1.98 14.59 -5.60
C THR A 280 3.25 14.75 -4.79
N LEU A 281 4.39 14.59 -5.47
CA LEU A 281 5.71 15.00 -4.98
C LEU A 281 5.71 16.52 -4.87
N LYS A 282 5.15 17.06 -3.78
CA LYS A 282 5.30 18.48 -3.47
C LYS A 282 6.80 18.77 -3.40
N LYS A 283 7.30 19.61 -4.31
CA LYS A 283 8.59 20.29 -4.14
C LYS A 283 8.53 20.93 -2.76
N SER A 284 9.22 20.39 -1.75
CA SER A 284 9.50 21.24 -0.60
C SER A 284 10.50 22.30 -1.06
N GLU A 285 10.47 23.47 -0.45
CA GLU A 285 11.04 24.67 -1.08
C GLU A 285 12.59 24.68 -1.09
N ASP A 286 13.24 23.70 -0.46
CA ASP A 286 14.70 23.67 -0.28
C ASP A 286 15.33 22.34 -0.76
N GLY A 287 15.90 22.30 -1.98
CA GLY A 287 16.97 21.34 -2.34
C GLY A 287 16.63 20.08 -3.18
N PHE A 288 15.42 19.95 -3.73
CA PHE A 288 14.90 18.71 -4.38
C PHE A 288 15.62 18.27 -5.65
N GLY A 289 16.27 19.20 -6.36
CA GLY A 289 17.00 18.86 -7.57
C GLY A 289 18.01 17.73 -7.34
N GLY A 290 18.61 17.69 -6.13
CA GLY A 290 19.68 16.77 -5.72
C GLY A 290 19.33 15.29 -5.76
N LEU A 291 18.16 14.88 -5.28
CA LEU A 291 17.80 13.46 -5.08
C LEU A 291 17.92 12.65 -6.38
N TYR A 292 17.39 13.18 -7.47
CA TYR A 292 17.39 12.53 -8.77
C TYR A 292 18.76 12.56 -9.47
N PHE A 293 19.73 13.36 -9.00
CA PHE A 293 21.12 13.24 -9.45
C PHE A 293 21.80 12.00 -8.84
N TYR A 294 21.38 11.56 -7.65
CA TYR A 294 22.07 10.49 -6.92
C TYR A 294 21.34 9.14 -7.04
N ASP A 295 21.74 8.32 -8.02
CA ASP A 295 21.15 6.99 -8.20
C ASP A 295 21.29 6.10 -6.96
N ASN A 296 22.34 6.27 -6.16
CA ASN A 296 22.51 5.56 -4.88
C ASN A 296 21.38 5.86 -3.87
N ALA A 297 20.83 7.08 -3.89
CA ALA A 297 19.74 7.48 -3.03
C ALA A 297 18.48 6.68 -3.33
N VAL A 298 18.15 6.62 -4.63
CA VAL A 298 17.01 5.87 -5.13
C VAL A 298 17.20 4.39 -4.80
N THR A 299 18.39 3.83 -5.02
CA THR A 299 18.71 2.44 -4.65
C THR A 299 18.47 2.15 -3.18
N GLU A 300 18.97 3.02 -2.29
CA GLU A 300 18.81 2.86 -0.84
C GLU A 300 17.36 3.05 -0.38
N ALA A 301 16.55 3.79 -1.15
CA ALA A 301 15.13 3.98 -0.91
C ALA A 301 14.22 2.91 -1.52
N LEU A 302 14.71 2.06 -2.44
CA LEU A 302 13.91 1.01 -3.08
C LEU A 302 13.16 0.11 -2.08
N PRO A 303 13.74 -0.35 -0.95
CA PRO A 303 13.01 -1.13 0.03
C PRO A 303 11.84 -0.34 0.65
N TYR A 304 12.04 0.94 0.94
CA TYR A 304 10.98 1.80 1.47
C TYR A 304 9.88 2.05 0.43
N ILE A 305 10.26 2.37 -0.81
CA ILE A 305 9.33 2.54 -1.93
C ILE A 305 8.49 1.29 -2.11
N ARG A 306 9.14 0.13 -2.17
CA ARG A 306 8.47 -1.17 -2.25
C ARG A 306 7.52 -1.33 -1.08
N ASP A 307 7.97 -1.21 0.16
CA ASP A 307 7.17 -1.62 1.31
C ASP A 307 6.05 -0.62 1.68
N ASN A 308 6.15 0.65 1.25
CA ASN A 308 5.25 1.73 1.71
C ASN A 308 4.50 2.47 0.60
N LEU A 309 4.95 2.42 -0.67
CA LEU A 309 4.26 3.12 -1.75
C LEU A 309 3.29 2.20 -2.50
N SER A 310 2.15 2.75 -2.90
CA SER A 310 1.24 2.08 -3.83
C SER A 310 1.87 1.97 -5.23
N LYS A 311 1.40 1.04 -6.06
CA LYS A 311 1.83 0.94 -7.48
C LYS A 311 1.65 2.28 -8.22
N ARG A 312 0.54 2.98 -7.98
CA ARG A 312 0.26 4.32 -8.55
C ARG A 312 1.33 5.33 -8.15
N CYS A 313 1.68 5.39 -6.86
CA CYS A 313 2.70 6.33 -6.39
C CYS A 313 4.11 5.95 -6.85
N THR A 314 4.41 4.65 -6.91
CA THR A 314 5.67 4.14 -7.48
C THR A 314 5.78 4.50 -8.96
N SER A 315 4.69 4.40 -9.73
CA SER A 315 4.64 4.84 -11.13
C SER A 315 4.89 6.33 -11.28
N LYS A 316 4.27 7.17 -10.43
CA LYS A 316 4.52 8.62 -10.44
C LYS A 316 5.94 8.99 -10.02
N PHE A 317 6.51 8.27 -9.05
CA PHE A 317 7.91 8.42 -8.68
C PHE A 317 8.84 8.05 -9.83
N LEU A 318 8.59 6.90 -10.50
CA LEU A 318 9.35 6.47 -11.67
C LEU A 318 9.27 7.49 -12.81
N GLU A 319 8.07 8.00 -13.11
CA GLU A 319 7.85 9.06 -14.10
C GLU A 319 8.73 10.28 -13.81
N GLN A 320 8.65 10.83 -12.60
CA GLN A 320 9.45 12.00 -12.22
C GLN A 320 10.96 11.70 -12.22
N TYR A 321 11.36 10.50 -11.79
CA TYR A 321 12.77 10.07 -11.81
C TYR A 321 13.32 9.99 -13.24
N LEU A 322 12.57 9.39 -14.17
CA LEU A 322 12.93 9.34 -15.59
C LEU A 322 12.98 10.75 -16.18
N ILE A 323 11.93 11.55 -15.99
CA ILE A 323 11.84 12.93 -16.52
C ILE A 323 13.04 13.75 -16.03
N HIS A 324 13.34 13.70 -14.74
CA HIS A 324 14.44 14.50 -14.19
C HIS A 324 15.79 14.06 -14.75
N LYS A 325 16.06 12.75 -14.85
CA LYS A 325 17.30 12.23 -15.45
C LYS A 325 17.44 12.67 -16.91
N TYR A 326 16.41 12.54 -17.74
CA TYR A 326 16.51 12.93 -19.15
C TYR A 326 16.50 14.45 -19.39
N ILE A 327 15.92 15.27 -18.51
CA ILE A 327 15.91 16.74 -18.65
C ILE A 327 17.16 17.39 -18.06
N ASN A 328 17.62 16.94 -16.90
CA ASN A 328 18.60 17.66 -16.09
C ASN A 328 19.98 17.01 -16.04
N ASP A 329 20.09 15.69 -16.24
CA ASP A 329 21.35 14.94 -16.14
C ASP A 329 21.29 13.71 -17.03
N ASP A 330 21.38 13.93 -18.35
CA ASP A 330 21.30 12.85 -19.33
C ASP A 330 22.25 11.71 -18.89
N PRO A 331 21.70 10.52 -18.58
CA PRO A 331 22.47 9.40 -18.04
C PRO A 331 23.55 8.89 -19.01
N THR A 332 23.59 9.43 -20.24
CA THR A 332 24.59 9.15 -21.26
C THR A 332 25.61 10.27 -21.50
N THR A 333 25.40 11.50 -20.97
CA THR A 333 26.26 12.67 -21.30
C THR A 333 26.63 13.61 -20.14
N SER A 334 26.49 13.18 -18.88
CA SER A 334 26.71 14.00 -17.66
C SER A 334 27.82 15.07 -17.76
N TYR A 335 27.48 16.31 -17.42
CA TYR A 335 28.33 17.51 -17.48
C TYR A 335 29.67 17.37 -16.74
N TYR A 336 29.72 16.56 -15.67
CA TYR A 336 30.93 16.26 -14.90
C TYR A 336 31.98 15.42 -15.67
N CYS A 337 31.60 14.84 -16.82
CA CYS A 337 32.43 13.92 -17.59
C CYS A 337 33.34 14.59 -18.60
N ARG A 338 33.17 15.89 -18.87
CA ARG A 338 34.16 16.61 -19.67
C ARG A 338 35.53 16.66 -18.96
N ASN A 339 35.58 16.45 -17.64
CA ASN A 339 36.78 16.66 -16.82
C ASN A 339 37.22 15.48 -15.92
N THR A 340 36.49 14.36 -15.82
CA THR A 340 36.89 13.20 -14.98
C THR A 340 36.46 11.83 -15.53
N SER A 341 37.27 10.80 -15.26
CA SER A 341 37.20 9.37 -15.68
C SER A 341 35.81 8.78 -16.03
N CYS A 342 35.70 8.23 -17.25
CA CYS A 342 34.52 7.54 -17.78
C CYS A 342 34.01 6.34 -16.93
N ARG A 343 34.83 5.80 -16.02
CA ARG A 343 34.45 4.65 -15.18
C ARG A 343 33.25 4.94 -14.27
N ASP A 344 33.14 6.17 -13.78
CA ASP A 344 32.05 6.57 -12.89
C ASP A 344 30.72 6.71 -13.65
N ILE A 345 30.75 6.99 -14.96
CA ILE A 345 29.57 7.04 -15.84
C ILE A 345 28.94 5.68 -15.98
N TYR A 346 29.74 4.66 -16.30
CA TYR A 346 29.22 3.31 -16.47
C TYR A 346 28.57 2.79 -15.19
N ARG A 347 29.14 3.15 -14.03
CA ARG A 347 28.57 2.82 -12.73
C ARG A 347 27.26 3.57 -12.47
N ALA A 348 27.21 4.88 -12.72
CA ALA A 348 25.99 5.66 -12.55
C ALA A 348 24.87 5.18 -13.49
N LYS A 349 25.19 4.94 -14.77
CA LYS A 349 24.26 4.40 -15.76
C LYS A 349 23.76 3.00 -15.39
N ALA A 350 24.63 2.12 -14.89
CA ALA A 350 24.23 0.80 -14.41
C ALA A 350 23.25 0.92 -13.24
N LEU A 351 23.55 1.79 -12.26
CA LEU A 351 22.72 1.99 -11.08
C LEU A 351 21.36 2.61 -11.42
N PHE A 352 21.34 3.59 -12.32
CA PHE A 352 20.10 4.15 -12.87
C PHE A 352 19.23 3.04 -13.51
N ASN A 353 19.84 2.19 -14.35
CA ASN A 353 19.12 1.08 -14.98
C ASN A 353 18.57 0.10 -13.94
N GLU A 354 19.39 -0.29 -12.95
CA GLU A 354 18.97 -1.17 -11.85
C GLU A 354 17.79 -0.58 -11.06
N ASN A 355 17.83 0.71 -10.75
CA ASN A 355 16.73 1.40 -10.06
C ASN A 355 15.45 1.41 -10.88
N VAL A 356 15.55 1.75 -12.17
CA VAL A 356 14.39 1.77 -13.06
C VAL A 356 13.79 0.37 -13.20
N GLN A 357 14.62 -0.67 -13.34
CA GLN A 357 14.16 -2.06 -13.38
C GLN A 357 13.47 -2.48 -12.09
N ALA A 358 14.03 -2.12 -10.94
CA ALA A 358 13.41 -2.42 -9.65
C ALA A 358 12.04 -1.75 -9.51
N LEU A 359 11.94 -0.45 -9.87
CA LEU A 359 10.69 0.29 -9.84
C LEU A 359 9.65 -0.30 -10.82
N LEU A 360 10.05 -0.66 -12.03
CA LEU A 360 9.17 -1.34 -12.99
C LEU A 360 8.71 -2.70 -12.48
N GLY A 361 9.61 -3.46 -11.85
CA GLY A 361 9.28 -4.73 -11.21
C GLY A 361 8.21 -4.56 -10.12
N PHE A 362 8.28 -3.48 -9.33
CA PHE A 362 7.26 -3.16 -8.33
C PHE A 362 5.90 -2.80 -8.94
N ILE A 363 5.89 -2.25 -10.16
CA ILE A 363 4.64 -1.82 -10.84
C ILE A 363 4.02 -3.00 -11.62
N TYR A 364 4.81 -3.71 -12.43
CA TYR A 364 4.32 -4.57 -13.50
C TYR A 364 4.68 -6.06 -13.38
N ASP A 365 5.42 -6.48 -12.34
CA ASP A 365 5.74 -7.89 -12.09
C ASP A 365 6.39 -8.62 -13.29
N GLY A 366 7.28 -7.95 -14.03
CA GLY A 366 7.98 -8.51 -15.20
C GLY A 366 9.27 -7.79 -15.58
N ASP A 367 10.10 -8.45 -16.39
CA ASP A 367 11.35 -7.89 -16.92
C ASP A 367 11.06 -6.98 -18.12
N PHE A 368 11.05 -5.66 -17.89
CA PHE A 368 10.83 -4.67 -18.95
C PHE A 368 12.14 -4.07 -19.42
N ASN A 369 12.56 -4.33 -20.65
CA ASN A 369 13.73 -3.65 -21.21
C ASN A 369 13.41 -2.20 -21.61
N ILE A 370 13.24 -1.33 -20.62
CA ILE A 370 12.88 0.07 -20.82
C ILE A 370 13.92 0.83 -21.64
N ASN A 371 15.19 0.41 -21.62
CA ASN A 371 16.24 1.03 -22.43
C ASN A 371 15.98 0.80 -23.93
N ALA A 372 15.49 -0.39 -24.31
CA ALA A 372 15.08 -0.64 -25.68
C ALA A 372 13.90 0.26 -26.09
N CYS A 373 12.93 0.46 -25.19
CA CYS A 373 11.78 1.33 -25.42
C CYS A 373 12.20 2.81 -25.55
N ILE A 374 13.02 3.31 -24.62
CA ILE A 374 13.49 4.71 -24.61
C ILE A 374 14.33 5.01 -25.86
N ASN A 375 15.26 4.12 -26.23
CA ASN A 375 16.11 4.31 -27.41
C ASN A 375 15.27 4.44 -28.69
N ARG A 376 14.13 3.75 -28.77
CA ARG A 376 13.20 3.83 -29.90
C ARG A 376 12.43 5.14 -29.95
N LEU A 377 12.14 5.75 -28.79
CA LEU A 377 11.32 6.95 -28.69
C LEU A 377 12.07 8.22 -29.10
N GLY A 378 13.41 8.21 -29.19
CA GLY A 378 14.18 9.41 -29.55
C GLY A 378 13.93 10.55 -28.56
N ILE A 379 14.12 10.25 -27.27
CA ILE A 379 13.88 11.17 -26.16
C ILE A 379 14.93 12.28 -26.18
N THR A 380 14.49 13.53 -26.12
CA THR A 380 15.32 14.74 -26.01
C THR A 380 14.90 15.54 -24.77
N LYS A 381 15.76 16.44 -24.31
CA LYS A 381 15.43 17.34 -23.19
C LYS A 381 14.11 18.11 -23.38
N SER A 382 13.76 18.48 -24.62
CA SER A 382 12.55 19.24 -24.93
C SER A 382 11.26 18.40 -24.98
N ASN A 383 11.34 17.08 -25.20
CA ASN A 383 10.17 16.20 -25.30
C ASN A 383 10.13 15.09 -24.25
N ALA A 384 11.09 15.05 -23.32
CA ALA A 384 11.23 13.97 -22.35
C ALA A 384 9.99 13.76 -21.49
N ARG A 385 9.33 14.84 -21.06
CA ARG A 385 8.09 14.73 -20.27
C ARG A 385 7.01 13.95 -21.02
N GLU A 386 6.60 14.47 -22.18
CA GLU A 386 5.54 13.88 -23.00
C GLU A 386 5.87 12.43 -23.39
N LYS A 387 7.06 12.17 -23.95
CA LYS A 387 7.43 10.82 -24.41
C LYS A 387 7.59 9.79 -23.30
N LEU A 388 8.00 10.20 -22.10
CA LEU A 388 8.12 9.29 -20.95
C LEU A 388 6.76 9.00 -20.31
N GLU A 389 5.87 10.00 -20.26
CA GLU A 389 4.48 9.81 -19.88
C GLU A 389 3.80 8.81 -20.84
N ASP A 390 3.92 9.02 -22.16
CA ASP A 390 3.41 8.11 -23.19
C ASP A 390 4.02 6.70 -23.10
N LEU A 391 5.31 6.59 -22.78
CA LEU A 391 5.99 5.31 -22.60
C LEU A 391 5.40 4.53 -21.43
N LEU A 392 5.23 5.17 -20.28
CA LEU A 392 4.70 4.52 -19.09
C LEU A 392 3.24 4.12 -19.31
N GLU A 393 2.45 4.94 -20.00
CA GLU A 393 1.11 4.56 -20.44
C GLU A 393 1.15 3.36 -21.39
N SER A 394 2.09 3.33 -22.35
CA SER A 394 2.27 2.21 -23.28
C SER A 394 2.69 0.91 -22.58
N ILE A 395 3.50 0.98 -21.52
CA ILE A 395 3.89 -0.18 -20.70
C ILE A 395 2.68 -0.68 -19.91
N GLU A 396 1.91 0.22 -19.29
CA GLU A 396 0.68 -0.14 -18.59
C GLU A 396 -0.32 -0.81 -19.54
N ASP A 397 -0.51 -0.24 -20.72
CA ASP A 397 -1.36 -0.80 -21.78
C ASP A 397 -0.84 -2.17 -22.22
N ALA A 398 0.46 -2.33 -22.49
CA ALA A 398 1.04 -3.62 -22.87
C ALA A 398 0.84 -4.69 -21.79
N ASN A 399 0.98 -4.33 -20.51
CA ASN A 399 0.72 -5.23 -19.39
C ASN A 399 -0.78 -5.57 -19.23
N ALA A 400 -1.66 -4.60 -19.47
CA ALA A 400 -3.10 -4.83 -19.50
C ALA A 400 -3.49 -5.79 -20.65
N CYS A 401 -2.85 -5.62 -21.81
CA CYS A 401 -3.07 -6.43 -23.01
C CYS A 401 -2.44 -7.82 -22.98
N SER A 402 -1.47 -8.07 -22.09
CA SER A 402 -0.78 -9.35 -22.03
C SER A 402 -1.75 -10.48 -21.62
N PRO A 403 -1.69 -11.64 -22.32
CA PRO A 403 -2.42 -12.82 -21.90
C PRO A 403 -1.97 -13.25 -20.50
N LEU A 404 -2.93 -13.52 -19.62
CA LEU A 404 -2.63 -14.01 -18.29
C LEU A 404 -2.42 -15.53 -18.35
N GLU A 405 -1.21 -16.00 -18.09
CA GLU A 405 -0.89 -17.43 -18.03
C GLU A 405 -1.59 -18.13 -16.86
N LYS A 406 -1.78 -19.45 -16.98
CA LYS A 406 -2.38 -20.27 -15.91
C LYS A 406 -1.59 -20.15 -14.61
N GLY A 407 -2.32 -19.86 -13.52
CA GLY A 407 -1.77 -19.68 -12.18
C GLY A 407 -1.22 -18.29 -11.90
N LYS A 408 -1.01 -17.44 -12.91
CA LYS A 408 -0.54 -16.07 -12.74
C LYS A 408 -1.67 -15.15 -12.33
N THR A 409 -1.31 -14.13 -11.55
CA THR A 409 -2.18 -13.06 -11.07
C THR A 409 -1.67 -11.74 -11.62
N LYS A 410 -2.57 -10.85 -12.04
CA LYS A 410 -2.26 -9.44 -12.32
C LYS A 410 -3.27 -8.53 -11.63
N VAL A 411 -2.83 -7.39 -11.13
CA VAL A 411 -3.73 -6.36 -10.60
C VAL A 411 -4.20 -5.49 -11.76
N VAL A 412 -5.50 -5.46 -11.99
CA VAL A 412 -6.16 -4.63 -12.99
C VAL A 412 -6.70 -3.39 -12.30
N THR A 413 -6.32 -2.21 -12.81
CA THR A 413 -6.83 -0.93 -12.32
C THR A 413 -7.73 -0.30 -13.37
N SER A 414 -8.96 0.05 -13.00
CA SER A 414 -9.83 0.80 -13.89
C SER A 414 -9.44 2.28 -13.88
N ARG A 415 -9.22 2.87 -15.07
CA ARG A 415 -8.98 4.32 -15.23
C ARG A 415 -10.25 5.18 -15.06
N ASN A 416 -11.43 4.55 -14.97
CA ASN A 416 -12.70 5.26 -14.88
C ASN A 416 -12.96 5.75 -13.45
N ARG A 417 -13.60 6.92 -13.28
CA ARG A 417 -13.90 7.54 -11.97
C ARG A 417 -14.62 6.64 -10.96
N ILE A 418 -15.33 5.62 -11.44
CA ILE A 418 -16.18 4.73 -10.64
C ILE A 418 -15.57 3.32 -10.48
N GLY A 419 -14.53 3.02 -11.26
CA GLY A 419 -13.85 1.73 -11.16
C GLY A 419 -12.84 1.71 -10.03
N GLY A 420 -12.63 0.51 -9.49
CA GLY A 420 -11.57 0.25 -8.52
C GLY A 420 -10.41 -0.51 -9.14
N SER A 421 -9.64 -1.16 -8.28
CA SER A 421 -8.65 -2.17 -8.70
C SER A 421 -9.05 -3.54 -8.18
N PHE A 422 -8.77 -4.59 -8.95
CA PHE A 422 -8.99 -5.98 -8.57
C PHE A 422 -7.83 -6.86 -9.03
N ALA A 423 -7.64 -8.01 -8.40
CA ALA A 423 -6.61 -8.97 -8.80
C ALA A 423 -7.27 -10.03 -9.68
N LEU A 424 -6.84 -10.13 -10.93
CA LEU A 424 -7.30 -11.12 -11.89
C LEU A 424 -6.31 -12.28 -11.92
N LYS A 425 -6.78 -13.49 -11.63
CA LYS A 425 -6.00 -14.73 -11.68
C LYS A 425 -6.57 -15.68 -12.72
N ARG A 426 -5.72 -16.30 -13.54
CA ARG A 426 -6.16 -17.40 -14.41
C ARG A 426 -6.07 -18.72 -13.65
N LEU A 427 -7.21 -19.35 -13.41
CA LEU A 427 -7.27 -20.65 -12.73
C LEU A 427 -7.00 -21.80 -13.71
N ASP A 428 -7.57 -21.71 -14.92
CA ASP A 428 -7.34 -22.62 -16.04
C ASP A 428 -7.67 -21.93 -17.39
N ASP A 429 -7.70 -22.68 -18.49
CA ASP A 429 -7.93 -22.14 -19.83
C ASP A 429 -9.33 -21.51 -20.03
N LYS A 430 -10.30 -21.89 -19.19
CA LYS A 430 -11.69 -21.40 -19.24
C LYS A 430 -12.17 -20.76 -17.93
N LYS A 431 -11.31 -20.54 -16.95
CA LYS A 431 -11.68 -20.01 -15.64
C LYS A 431 -10.75 -18.89 -15.19
N LEU A 432 -11.36 -17.74 -14.90
CA LEU A 432 -10.74 -16.58 -14.28
C LEU A 432 -11.30 -16.37 -12.87
N GLU A 433 -10.49 -15.83 -11.97
CA GLU A 433 -10.92 -15.32 -10.65
C GLU A 433 -10.56 -13.84 -10.53
N ALA A 434 -11.55 -12.97 -10.37
CA ALA A 434 -11.36 -11.58 -9.99
C ALA A 434 -11.54 -11.44 -8.47
N THR A 435 -10.48 -11.06 -7.77
CA THR A 435 -10.52 -10.81 -6.32
C THR A 435 -10.69 -9.31 -6.06
N VAL A 436 -11.68 -8.94 -5.25
CA VAL A 436 -11.99 -7.57 -4.84
C VAL A 436 -11.88 -7.46 -3.31
N ALA A 437 -11.06 -6.52 -2.83
CA ALA A 437 -10.97 -6.21 -1.42
C ALA A 437 -11.96 -5.11 -1.04
N ILE A 438 -12.85 -5.39 -0.07
CA ILE A 438 -13.90 -4.47 0.40
C ILE A 438 -13.78 -4.27 1.91
N ASP A 439 -14.02 -3.04 2.38
CA ASP A 439 -14.19 -2.69 3.79
C ASP A 439 -15.45 -1.84 3.97
N PHE A 440 -16.36 -2.29 4.83
CA PHE A 440 -17.58 -1.54 5.14
C PHE A 440 -17.31 -0.63 6.34
N GLN A 441 -17.26 0.68 6.11
CA GLN A 441 -16.99 1.67 7.16
C GLN A 441 -17.71 3.00 6.94
N GLY A 442 -18.16 3.61 8.05
CA GLY A 442 -18.86 4.89 8.04
C GLY A 442 -20.22 4.87 7.32
N GLY A 443 -20.83 6.05 7.18
CA GLY A 443 -22.21 6.19 6.69
C GLY A 443 -23.24 6.30 7.83
N LYS A 444 -24.45 6.75 7.52
CA LYS A 444 -25.45 7.12 8.54
C LYS A 444 -26.06 5.92 9.28
N ALA A 445 -26.01 4.73 8.68
CA ALA A 445 -26.54 3.51 9.27
C ALA A 445 -25.44 2.58 9.81
N TYR A 446 -24.18 3.06 9.90
CA TYR A 446 -23.05 2.23 10.27
C TYR A 446 -23.07 1.76 11.73
N HIS A 447 -22.84 0.47 11.92
CA HIS A 447 -22.32 -0.12 13.15
C HIS A 447 -21.57 -1.42 12.81
N PRO A 448 -20.62 -1.88 13.65
CA PRO A 448 -19.73 -3.00 13.31
C PRO A 448 -20.43 -4.31 12.93
N ASN A 449 -21.52 -4.67 13.61
CA ASN A 449 -22.26 -5.90 13.29
C ASN A 449 -22.88 -5.86 11.88
N LEU A 450 -23.52 -4.74 11.51
CA LEU A 450 -24.09 -4.58 10.16
C LEU A 450 -23.00 -4.52 9.09
N ALA A 451 -21.82 -3.98 9.40
CA ALA A 451 -20.68 -4.02 8.49
C ALA A 451 -20.24 -5.46 8.19
N MET A 452 -20.19 -6.34 9.20
CA MET A 452 -19.90 -7.76 9.01
C MET A 452 -21.02 -8.47 8.24
N GLU A 453 -22.29 -8.21 8.59
CA GLU A 453 -23.44 -8.77 7.87
C GLU A 453 -23.45 -8.39 6.38
N LEU A 454 -23.18 -7.12 6.05
CA LEU A 454 -23.09 -6.67 4.67
C LEU A 454 -21.86 -7.21 3.94
N PHE A 455 -20.74 -7.43 4.62
CA PHE A 455 -19.58 -8.11 4.05
C PHE A 455 -19.93 -9.55 3.67
N ASP A 456 -20.50 -10.32 4.60
CA ASP A 456 -20.90 -11.72 4.38
C ASP A 456 -21.98 -11.83 3.30
N LYS A 457 -22.96 -10.92 3.30
CA LYS A 457 -23.99 -10.83 2.26
C LYS A 457 -23.38 -10.52 0.89
N THR A 458 -22.44 -9.58 0.81
CA THR A 458 -21.76 -9.23 -0.45
C THR A 458 -20.95 -10.39 -0.98
N LYS A 459 -20.21 -11.08 -0.10
CA LYS A 459 -19.45 -12.28 -0.45
C LYS A 459 -20.34 -13.42 -0.94
N SER A 460 -21.37 -13.78 -0.17
CA SER A 460 -22.34 -14.83 -0.53
C SER A 460 -23.04 -14.51 -1.84
N CYS A 461 -23.46 -13.25 -2.03
CA CYS A 461 -24.07 -12.81 -3.27
C CYS A 461 -23.14 -13.04 -4.48
N MET A 462 -21.88 -12.58 -4.42
CA MET A 462 -20.97 -12.76 -5.55
C MET A 462 -20.61 -14.22 -5.81
N GLU A 463 -20.57 -15.07 -4.79
CA GLU A 463 -20.40 -16.52 -4.94
C GLU A 463 -21.59 -17.15 -5.71
N GLN A 464 -22.83 -16.75 -5.39
CA GLN A 464 -24.04 -17.20 -6.08
C GLN A 464 -24.16 -16.67 -7.51
N VAL A 465 -23.67 -15.45 -7.76
CA VAL A 465 -23.76 -14.77 -9.06
C VAL A 465 -22.66 -15.23 -10.04
N SER A 466 -21.48 -15.56 -9.53
CA SER A 466 -20.30 -15.95 -10.33
C SER A 466 -20.57 -16.99 -11.43
N PRO A 467 -21.36 -18.05 -11.21
CA PRO A 467 -21.68 -19.03 -12.25
C PRO A 467 -22.34 -18.43 -13.51
N TYR A 468 -22.97 -17.26 -13.42
CA TYR A 468 -23.62 -16.55 -14.52
C TYR A 468 -22.70 -15.55 -15.24
N LEU A 469 -21.47 -15.34 -14.77
CA LEU A 469 -20.50 -14.42 -15.37
C LEU A 469 -19.65 -15.21 -16.39
N LYS A 470 -20.08 -15.23 -17.66
CA LYS A 470 -19.47 -16.03 -18.72
C LYS A 470 -19.16 -15.19 -19.94
N SER A 471 -18.11 -15.56 -20.67
CA SER A 471 -17.84 -15.06 -22.00
C SER A 471 -18.75 -15.77 -23.03
N PRO A 472 -18.82 -15.25 -24.27
CA PRO A 472 -19.50 -15.94 -25.37
C PRO A 472 -18.90 -17.31 -25.70
N THR A 473 -17.62 -17.53 -25.39
CA THR A 473 -16.92 -18.80 -25.61
C THR A 473 -17.08 -19.79 -24.44
N GLY A 474 -17.84 -19.41 -23.41
CA GLY A 474 -18.06 -20.23 -22.20
C GLY A 474 -16.95 -20.13 -21.16
N GLU A 475 -16.01 -19.18 -21.30
CA GLU A 475 -15.04 -18.86 -20.25
C GLU A 475 -15.79 -18.26 -19.05
N SER A 476 -15.57 -18.77 -17.84
CA SER A 476 -16.26 -18.30 -16.62
C SER A 476 -15.39 -17.36 -15.78
N LEU A 477 -16.02 -16.40 -15.15
CA LEU A 477 -15.41 -15.46 -14.21
C LEU A 477 -15.97 -15.68 -12.81
N LYS A 478 -15.12 -16.12 -11.89
CA LYS A 478 -15.43 -16.14 -10.46
C LYS A 478 -15.07 -14.79 -9.85
N VAL A 479 -15.97 -14.19 -9.09
CA VAL A 479 -15.68 -12.98 -8.31
C VAL A 479 -15.56 -13.35 -6.84
N LYS A 480 -14.37 -13.12 -6.28
CA LYS A 480 -14.04 -13.40 -4.88
C LYS A 480 -13.96 -12.10 -4.09
N ILE A 481 -14.81 -11.97 -3.08
CA ILE A 481 -14.77 -10.85 -2.13
C ILE A 481 -13.88 -11.22 -0.94
N ILE A 482 -12.96 -10.33 -0.58
CA ILE A 482 -12.07 -10.47 0.58
C ILE A 482 -12.09 -9.22 1.45
N ASP A 483 -11.79 -9.38 2.74
CA ASP A 483 -11.69 -8.26 3.68
C ASP A 483 -10.29 -7.61 3.66
N LYS A 484 -10.11 -6.56 4.47
CA LYS A 484 -8.84 -5.84 4.61
C LYS A 484 -7.69 -6.69 5.15
N PHE A 485 -7.96 -7.63 6.06
CA PHE A 485 -6.95 -8.49 6.67
C PHE A 485 -6.46 -9.52 5.66
N GLN A 486 -7.39 -10.20 5.01
CA GLN A 486 -7.12 -11.14 3.92
C GLN A 486 -6.35 -10.47 2.78
N ASN A 487 -6.65 -9.21 2.43
CA ASN A 487 -5.90 -8.47 1.43
C ASN A 487 -4.46 -8.16 1.91
N SER A 488 -4.28 -7.80 3.18
CA SER A 488 -2.96 -7.51 3.75
C SER A 488 -2.02 -8.73 3.80
N GLU A 489 -2.57 -9.94 3.91
CA GLU A 489 -1.80 -11.19 3.92
C GLU A 489 -1.29 -11.60 2.52
N ARG A 490 -1.84 -11.03 1.45
CA ARG A 490 -1.43 -11.36 0.06
C ARG A 490 -0.03 -10.83 -0.26
N PRO A 491 0.68 -11.45 -1.22
CA PRO A 491 1.87 -10.85 -1.82
C PRO A 491 1.55 -9.46 -2.34
N GLN A 492 2.45 -8.51 -2.13
CA GLN A 492 2.21 -7.10 -2.48
C GLN A 492 1.84 -6.89 -3.96
N SER A 493 2.42 -7.68 -4.85
CA SER A 493 2.11 -7.71 -6.28
C SER A 493 0.66 -8.07 -6.60
N GLU A 494 -0.01 -8.80 -5.71
CA GLU A 494 -1.40 -9.24 -5.84
C GLU A 494 -2.39 -8.45 -4.96
N ARG A 495 -1.91 -7.50 -4.15
CA ARG A 495 -2.77 -6.68 -3.29
C ARG A 495 -3.54 -5.67 -4.14
N THR A 496 -4.85 -5.60 -3.91
CA THR A 496 -5.71 -4.61 -4.57
C THR A 496 -5.90 -3.40 -3.66
N GLN A 497 -6.23 -2.26 -4.23
CA GLN A 497 -6.77 -1.13 -3.48
C GLN A 497 -8.02 -1.57 -2.72
N LEU A 498 -8.03 -1.31 -1.42
CA LEU A 498 -9.18 -1.58 -0.55
C LEU A 498 -10.32 -0.63 -0.92
N GLN A 499 -11.47 -1.19 -1.28
CA GLN A 499 -12.68 -0.41 -1.56
C GLN A 499 -13.47 -0.16 -0.29
N THR A 500 -13.52 1.10 0.14
CA THR A 500 -14.31 1.52 1.28
C THR A 500 -15.75 1.78 0.87
N ILE A 501 -16.70 1.06 1.47
CA ILE A 501 -18.13 1.19 1.20
C ILE A 501 -18.84 1.71 2.46
N ARG A 502 -19.55 2.83 2.32
CA ARG A 502 -20.36 3.40 3.42
C ARG A 502 -21.68 2.65 3.58
N ILE A 503 -22.20 2.59 4.80
CA ILE A 503 -23.50 1.99 5.10
C ILE A 503 -24.55 3.08 5.31
N GLU A 504 -25.55 3.12 4.44
CA GLU A 504 -26.58 4.14 4.39
C GLU A 504 -27.98 3.57 4.75
N PRO A 505 -28.97 4.43 5.05
CA PRO A 505 -30.33 3.99 5.37
C PRO A 505 -31.00 3.25 4.20
N GLU A 506 -32.12 2.58 4.48
CA GLU A 506 -32.79 1.67 3.54
C GLU A 506 -33.34 2.35 2.27
N ASN A 507 -33.70 3.63 2.36
CA ASN A 507 -34.17 4.44 1.24
C ASN A 507 -33.04 5.07 0.41
N PHE A 508 -31.78 4.79 0.74
CA PHE A 508 -30.65 5.31 -0.01
C PHE A 508 -30.50 4.58 -1.35
N ARG A 509 -30.28 5.34 -2.44
CA ARG A 509 -29.92 4.74 -3.74
C ARG A 509 -28.45 4.30 -3.69
N SER A 510 -28.25 3.00 -3.52
CA SER A 510 -26.91 2.38 -3.49
C SER A 510 -26.07 2.76 -4.70
N ASN A 511 -24.75 2.75 -4.49
CA ASN A 511 -23.71 2.93 -5.49
C ASN A 511 -22.42 2.21 -5.03
N SER A 512 -21.41 2.11 -5.89
CA SER A 512 -20.16 1.39 -5.63
C SER A 512 -19.37 1.85 -4.40
N GLY A 513 -19.64 3.06 -3.87
CA GLY A 513 -19.03 3.58 -2.65
C GLY A 513 -19.97 3.66 -1.44
N ALA A 514 -21.25 3.30 -1.57
CA ALA A 514 -22.22 3.38 -0.48
C ALA A 514 -23.42 2.46 -0.70
N TYR A 515 -23.69 1.57 0.25
CA TYR A 515 -24.78 0.60 0.19
C TYR A 515 -25.88 0.95 1.19
N ALA A 516 -27.14 0.87 0.75
CA ALA A 516 -28.26 0.84 1.68
C ALA A 516 -28.18 -0.42 2.56
N LYS A 517 -28.56 -0.32 3.85
CA LYS A 517 -28.57 -1.48 4.77
C LYS A 517 -29.40 -2.67 4.26
N GLY A 518 -30.42 -2.40 3.43
CA GLY A 518 -31.30 -3.39 2.83
C GLY A 518 -30.94 -3.82 1.40
N ILE A 519 -29.77 -3.41 0.89
CA ILE A 519 -29.36 -3.66 -0.51
C ILE A 519 -29.53 -5.13 -0.91
N ASP A 520 -30.14 -5.39 -2.05
CA ASP A 520 -30.32 -6.73 -2.62
C ASP A 520 -29.08 -7.23 -3.39
N CYS A 521 -29.10 -8.51 -3.77
CA CYS A 521 -27.96 -9.13 -4.43
C CYS A 521 -27.77 -8.66 -5.88
N GLU A 522 -28.86 -8.38 -6.60
CA GLU A 522 -28.81 -7.84 -7.96
C GLU A 522 -28.06 -6.51 -8.02
N THR A 523 -28.36 -5.62 -7.07
CA THR A 523 -27.71 -4.31 -6.91
C THR A 523 -26.28 -4.50 -6.41
N ILE A 524 -26.02 -5.37 -5.43
CA ILE A 524 -24.64 -5.69 -5.01
C ILE A 524 -23.80 -6.11 -6.22
N ALA A 525 -24.30 -7.02 -7.05
CA ALA A 525 -23.59 -7.49 -8.23
C ALA A 525 -23.31 -6.35 -9.22
N HIS A 526 -24.30 -5.50 -9.49
CA HIS A 526 -24.13 -4.30 -10.31
C HIS A 526 -23.01 -3.38 -9.77
N GLU A 527 -23.03 -3.09 -8.47
CA GLU A 527 -22.03 -2.22 -7.84
C GLU A 527 -20.63 -2.84 -7.77
N VAL A 528 -20.52 -4.16 -7.59
CA VAL A 528 -19.22 -4.86 -7.66
C VAL A 528 -18.67 -4.85 -9.08
N LEU A 529 -19.52 -4.98 -10.10
CA LEU A 529 -19.08 -4.90 -11.50
C LEU A 529 -18.59 -3.50 -11.90
N HIS A 530 -19.09 -2.45 -11.26
CA HIS A 530 -18.47 -1.12 -11.35
C HIS A 530 -17.03 -1.13 -10.84
N ILE A 531 -16.76 -1.78 -9.70
CA ILE A 531 -15.40 -1.92 -9.16
C ILE A 531 -14.49 -2.64 -10.16
N LEU A 532 -15.03 -3.63 -10.89
CA LEU A 532 -14.33 -4.34 -11.98
C LEU A 532 -14.16 -3.51 -13.28
N GLY A 533 -14.62 -2.26 -13.29
CA GLY A 533 -14.37 -1.30 -14.35
C GLY A 533 -15.47 -1.19 -15.41
N LEU A 534 -16.65 -1.78 -15.17
CA LEU A 534 -17.83 -1.57 -15.99
C LEU A 534 -18.51 -0.22 -15.65
N VAL A 535 -19.25 0.32 -16.61
CA VAL A 535 -19.97 1.59 -16.46
C VAL A 535 -21.47 1.40 -16.68
N ASP A 536 -22.27 2.32 -16.16
CA ASP A 536 -23.72 2.30 -16.35
C ASP A 536 -24.08 2.47 -17.83
N GLU A 537 -25.20 1.86 -18.24
CA GLU A 537 -25.68 1.86 -19.64
C GLU A 537 -27.15 2.30 -19.76
N TYR A 538 -27.67 3.02 -18.76
CA TYR A 538 -29.04 3.54 -18.70
C TYR A 538 -29.10 5.07 -18.58
N HIS A 539 -30.22 5.66 -19.00
CA HIS A 539 -30.47 7.08 -18.81
C HIS A 539 -30.65 7.41 -17.33
N GLU A 540 -29.83 8.33 -16.81
CA GLU A 540 -30.04 8.86 -15.46
C GLU A 540 -31.34 9.67 -15.40
N LYS A 541 -32.22 9.34 -14.45
CA LYS A 541 -33.56 9.93 -14.32
C LYS A 541 -33.74 10.74 -13.04
N SER A 542 -32.91 10.53 -12.03
CA SER A 542 -33.12 11.11 -10.69
C SER A 542 -32.11 12.19 -10.32
N LYS A 543 -31.05 12.37 -11.11
CA LYS A 543 -30.02 13.39 -10.86
C LYS A 543 -30.06 14.43 -11.95
N VAL A 544 -30.18 15.70 -11.56
CA VAL A 544 -30.21 16.83 -12.48
C VAL A 544 -29.00 17.74 -12.27
N ILE A 545 -28.62 18.44 -13.32
CA ILE A 545 -27.64 19.53 -13.36
C ILE A 545 -28.27 20.71 -14.06
N TYR A 546 -27.74 21.89 -13.77
CA TYR A 546 -28.10 23.10 -14.48
C TYR A 546 -26.93 23.52 -15.36
N VAL A 547 -27.22 23.79 -16.62
CA VAL A 547 -26.22 24.19 -17.61
C VAL A 547 -26.55 25.61 -18.05
N ASN A 548 -25.52 26.44 -18.14
CA ASN A 548 -25.62 27.77 -18.70
C ASN A 548 -25.91 27.66 -20.21
N THR A 549 -27.03 28.19 -20.68
CA THR A 549 -27.50 28.08 -22.06
C THR A 549 -26.65 28.90 -23.03
N GLU A 550 -25.89 29.88 -22.55
CA GLU A 550 -24.99 30.70 -23.35
C GLU A 550 -23.61 30.05 -23.50
N THR A 551 -23.07 29.46 -22.43
CA THR A 551 -21.70 28.90 -22.43
C THR A 551 -21.63 27.38 -22.60
N GLY A 552 -22.73 26.66 -22.32
CA GLY A 552 -22.75 25.20 -22.26
C GLY A 552 -22.08 24.59 -21.02
N GLU A 553 -21.62 25.42 -20.07
CA GLU A 553 -20.94 24.96 -18.84
C GLU A 553 -21.93 24.63 -17.71
N VAL A 554 -21.55 23.68 -16.85
CA VAL A 554 -22.34 23.32 -15.67
C VAL A 554 -22.26 24.44 -14.63
N ILE A 555 -23.43 24.95 -14.24
CA ILE A 555 -23.58 25.98 -13.20
C ILE A 555 -23.28 25.34 -11.84
N LYS A 556 -22.39 25.95 -11.06
CA LYS A 556 -22.03 25.44 -9.73
C LYS A 556 -23.13 25.75 -8.72
N ALA A 557 -23.18 24.96 -7.65
CA ALA A 557 -24.25 25.03 -6.65
C ALA A 557 -24.24 26.34 -5.82
N ASP A 558 -23.14 27.08 -5.82
CA ASP A 558 -22.92 28.35 -5.12
C ASP A 558 -23.27 29.58 -5.95
N GLU A 559 -23.65 29.43 -7.23
CA GLU A 559 -24.10 30.53 -8.08
C GLU A 559 -25.59 30.86 -7.86
N ASP A 560 -26.01 32.08 -8.24
CA ASP A 560 -27.42 32.54 -8.20
C ASP A 560 -28.27 31.80 -9.24
N LEU A 561 -28.54 30.52 -8.94
CA LEU A 561 -29.25 29.62 -9.83
C LEU A 561 -30.67 30.13 -10.11
N ASP A 562 -31.34 30.72 -9.11
CA ASP A 562 -32.70 31.23 -9.28
C ASP A 562 -32.72 32.48 -10.18
N GLY A 563 -31.77 33.39 -10.03
CA GLY A 563 -31.63 34.53 -10.95
C GLY A 563 -31.18 34.13 -12.35
N LEU A 564 -30.37 33.07 -12.50
CA LEU A 564 -30.01 32.51 -13.81
C LEU A 564 -31.18 31.80 -14.49
N LYS A 565 -32.01 31.07 -13.73
CA LYS A 565 -33.27 30.48 -14.21
C LYS A 565 -34.25 31.54 -14.66
N ALA A 566 -34.44 32.60 -13.85
CA ALA A 566 -35.35 33.70 -14.16
C ALA A 566 -34.98 34.43 -15.47
N ARG A 567 -33.68 34.47 -15.80
CA ARG A 567 -33.17 35.04 -17.05
C ARG A 567 -33.16 34.08 -18.23
N GLY A 568 -33.54 32.81 -18.04
CA GLY A 568 -33.45 31.77 -19.08
C GLY A 568 -32.02 31.32 -19.39
N ILE A 569 -31.05 31.69 -18.56
CA ILE A 569 -29.63 31.34 -18.71
C ILE A 569 -29.36 29.95 -18.13
N ALA A 570 -30.10 29.51 -17.10
CA ALA A 570 -29.96 28.17 -16.56
C ALA A 570 -31.03 27.22 -17.12
N LYS A 571 -30.62 26.13 -17.74
CA LYS A 571 -31.51 25.04 -18.16
C LYS A 571 -31.20 23.75 -17.44
N GLU A 572 -32.25 23.08 -16.99
CA GLU A 572 -32.17 21.80 -16.31
C GLU A 572 -31.93 20.66 -17.31
N TYR A 573 -30.98 19.79 -16.99
CA TYR A 573 -30.70 18.56 -17.70
C TYR A 573 -30.52 17.42 -16.69
N THR A 574 -30.92 16.21 -17.06
CA THR A 574 -30.51 15.02 -16.30
C THR A 574 -29.00 14.79 -16.46
N ARG A 575 -28.33 14.25 -15.45
CA ARG A 575 -26.88 13.99 -15.50
C ARG A 575 -26.52 12.93 -16.54
N TYR A 576 -25.25 12.87 -16.91
CA TYR A 576 -24.65 11.77 -17.69
C TYR A 576 -25.27 11.53 -19.08
N GLN A 577 -25.69 12.58 -19.77
CA GLN A 577 -26.36 12.47 -21.07
C GLN A 577 -25.46 11.94 -22.19
N CYS A 578 -24.13 12.04 -22.05
CA CYS A 578 -23.18 11.47 -23.01
C CYS A 578 -22.98 9.95 -22.86
N ARG A 579 -23.62 9.30 -21.88
CA ARG A 579 -23.48 7.87 -21.64
C ARG A 579 -23.92 7.05 -22.86
N ALA A 580 -23.21 5.96 -23.15
CA ALA A 580 -23.67 4.98 -24.14
C ALA A 580 -24.84 4.19 -23.54
N ILE A 581 -25.98 4.21 -24.22
CA ILE A 581 -27.22 3.59 -23.74
C ILE A 581 -27.51 2.35 -24.57
N VAL A 582 -28.06 1.33 -23.91
CA VAL A 582 -28.50 0.10 -24.56
C VAL A 582 -29.95 -0.17 -24.24
N ASP A 583 -30.76 -0.45 -25.27
CA ASP A 583 -32.18 -0.76 -25.12
C ASP A 583 -32.44 -2.21 -24.67
N SER A 584 -31.47 -3.10 -24.91
CA SER A 584 -31.53 -4.47 -24.40
C SER A 584 -31.11 -4.50 -22.92
N PRO A 585 -31.75 -5.33 -22.09
CA PRO A 585 -31.28 -5.57 -20.73
C PRO A 585 -29.81 -5.99 -20.70
N SER A 586 -29.08 -5.43 -19.74
CA SER A 586 -27.74 -5.83 -19.33
C SER A 586 -27.65 -5.64 -17.83
N ILE A 587 -26.68 -6.27 -17.18
CA ILE A 587 -26.44 -6.02 -15.76
C ILE A 587 -26.10 -4.54 -15.50
N MET A 588 -25.62 -3.81 -16.50
CA MET A 588 -25.26 -2.40 -16.40
C MET A 588 -26.36 -1.42 -16.86
N SER A 589 -27.38 -1.87 -17.60
CA SER A 589 -28.53 -1.06 -18.02
C SER A 589 -29.78 -1.29 -17.16
N SER A 590 -30.01 -2.54 -16.74
CA SER A 590 -31.21 -2.97 -16.01
C SER A 590 -30.94 -4.30 -15.31
N HIS A 591 -30.14 -4.28 -14.22
CA HIS A 591 -29.73 -5.50 -13.52
C HIS A 591 -30.91 -6.40 -13.14
N TRP A 592 -32.01 -5.85 -12.66
CA TRP A 592 -33.22 -6.61 -12.32
C TRP A 592 -33.81 -7.40 -13.47
N GLU A 593 -33.81 -6.82 -14.67
CA GLU A 593 -34.33 -7.48 -15.86
C GLU A 593 -33.34 -8.54 -16.33
N GLN A 594 -32.04 -8.22 -16.37
CA GLN A 594 -31.00 -9.18 -16.77
C GLN A 594 -30.97 -10.41 -15.85
N PHE A 595 -31.07 -10.23 -14.53
CA PHE A 595 -31.17 -11.35 -13.60
C PHE A 595 -32.41 -12.21 -13.85
N SER A 596 -33.55 -11.59 -14.14
CA SER A 596 -34.79 -12.34 -14.46
C SER A 596 -34.73 -13.03 -15.82
N GLU A 597 -33.90 -12.53 -16.73
CA GLU A 597 -33.65 -13.12 -18.03
C GLU A 597 -32.83 -14.41 -17.90
N VAL A 598 -31.83 -14.45 -17.01
CA VAL A 598 -30.82 -15.54 -17.03
C VAL A 598 -30.71 -16.40 -15.76
N ALA A 599 -31.08 -15.86 -14.60
CA ALA A 599 -30.82 -16.49 -13.31
C ALA A 599 -32.11 -17.01 -12.65
N ALA A 600 -32.11 -18.30 -12.31
CA ALA A 600 -33.18 -18.86 -11.50
C ALA A 600 -32.99 -18.48 -10.03
N LYS A 601 -34.08 -18.13 -9.37
CA LYS A 601 -34.11 -17.70 -7.98
C LYS A 601 -35.07 -18.57 -7.20
N GLN A 602 -34.61 -19.14 -6.11
CA GLN A 602 -35.47 -19.82 -5.15
C GLN A 602 -35.77 -18.85 -4.01
N ASN A 603 -37.05 -18.57 -3.80
CA ASN A 603 -37.53 -17.70 -2.75
C ASN A 603 -38.23 -18.52 -1.68
N LYS A 604 -37.78 -18.40 -0.43
CA LYS A 604 -38.50 -18.85 0.76
C LYS A 604 -39.23 -17.66 1.34
N CYS A 605 -40.55 -17.80 1.46
CA CYS A 605 -41.45 -16.74 1.85
C CYS A 605 -42.14 -17.08 3.16
N GLN A 606 -42.25 -16.09 4.04
CA GLN A 606 -43.01 -16.18 5.29
C GLN A 606 -44.29 -15.36 5.17
N CYS A 607 -45.43 -15.97 5.45
CA CYS A 607 -46.70 -15.28 5.47
C CYS A 607 -46.75 -14.24 6.58
N THR A 608 -47.19 -13.03 6.21
CA THR A 608 -47.42 -11.90 7.12
C THR A 608 -48.90 -11.53 7.20
N SER A 609 -49.74 -12.04 6.28
CA SER A 609 -51.20 -11.84 6.28
C SER A 609 -51.98 -13.14 6.41
N ASP A 610 -53.24 -13.02 6.82
CA ASP A 610 -54.17 -14.15 6.89
C ASP A 610 -54.56 -14.68 5.51
N ASP A 611 -54.51 -13.86 4.47
CA ASP A 611 -54.75 -14.30 3.09
C ASP A 611 -53.67 -15.28 2.62
N CYS A 612 -52.39 -14.99 2.92
CA CYS A 612 -51.29 -15.89 2.61
C CYS A 612 -51.46 -17.22 3.36
N ARG A 613 -51.75 -17.16 4.67
CA ARG A 613 -51.99 -18.37 5.48
C ARG A 613 -53.20 -19.16 4.99
N TYR A 614 -54.25 -18.49 4.54
CA TYR A 614 -55.43 -19.12 3.95
C TYR A 614 -55.09 -19.85 2.65
N ILE A 615 -54.35 -19.21 1.73
CA ILE A 615 -53.89 -19.89 0.50
C ILE A 615 -53.10 -21.16 0.84
N LEU A 616 -52.18 -21.07 1.80
CA LEU A 616 -51.42 -22.24 2.24
C LEU A 616 -52.29 -23.30 2.94
N SER A 617 -53.34 -22.90 3.65
CA SER A 617 -54.22 -23.85 4.36
C SER A 617 -55.10 -24.67 3.43
N LEU A 618 -55.39 -24.17 2.22
CA LEU A 618 -56.11 -24.91 1.19
C LEU A 618 -55.39 -26.20 0.74
N ASN A 619 -54.07 -26.31 0.99
CA ASN A 619 -53.22 -27.43 0.55
C ASN A 619 -53.35 -27.74 -0.96
N ASN A 620 -53.74 -26.74 -1.76
CA ASN A 620 -53.89 -26.88 -3.20
C ASN A 620 -52.64 -26.31 -3.88
N LYS A 621 -51.87 -27.19 -4.53
CA LYS A 621 -50.61 -26.84 -5.21
C LYS A 621 -50.85 -25.84 -6.35
N GLU A 622 -51.96 -25.95 -7.07
CA GLU A 622 -52.27 -25.05 -8.18
C GLU A 622 -52.58 -23.63 -7.69
N VAL A 623 -53.29 -23.49 -6.57
CA VAL A 623 -53.55 -22.17 -5.97
C VAL A 623 -52.24 -21.52 -5.51
N THR A 624 -51.35 -22.30 -4.89
CA THR A 624 -50.03 -21.81 -4.44
C THR A 624 -49.15 -21.44 -5.65
N LYS A 625 -49.26 -22.20 -6.74
CA LYS A 625 -48.57 -21.91 -8.00
C LYS A 625 -49.10 -20.62 -8.64
N LEU A 626 -50.40 -20.37 -8.66
CA LEU A 626 -51.00 -19.12 -9.14
C LEU A 626 -50.61 -17.93 -8.25
N TYR A 627 -50.56 -18.13 -6.93
CA TYR A 627 -50.22 -17.08 -5.98
C TYR A 627 -48.78 -16.57 -6.14
N THR A 628 -47.91 -17.38 -6.72
CA THR A 628 -46.51 -17.05 -7.02
C THR A 628 -46.30 -16.56 -8.46
N GLN A 629 -47.37 -16.39 -9.24
CA GLN A 629 -47.34 -15.86 -10.60
C GLN A 629 -47.82 -14.41 -10.65
N ASN A 630 -47.54 -13.72 -11.76
CA ASN A 630 -48.03 -12.36 -11.98
C ASN A 630 -48.24 -12.08 -13.46
N LEU A 631 -48.98 -12.95 -14.15
CA LEU A 631 -49.14 -12.84 -15.60
C LEU A 631 -49.99 -11.61 -15.95
N TRP A 632 -51.14 -11.43 -15.28
CA TRP A 632 -52.04 -10.31 -15.53
C TRP A 632 -51.34 -8.95 -15.40
N HIS A 633 -50.56 -8.71 -14.34
CA HIS A 633 -49.85 -7.43 -14.19
C HIS A 633 -48.85 -7.20 -15.32
N ASN A 634 -48.15 -8.24 -15.76
CA ASN A 634 -47.19 -8.14 -16.86
C ASN A 634 -47.89 -7.84 -18.20
N LEU A 635 -49.01 -8.51 -18.49
CA LEU A 635 -49.77 -8.27 -19.72
C LEU A 635 -50.55 -6.95 -19.69
N ASN A 636 -51.01 -6.52 -18.51
CA ASN A 636 -51.70 -5.24 -18.33
C ASN A 636 -50.74 -4.04 -18.49
N LYS A 637 -49.43 -4.23 -18.31
CA LYS A 637 -48.43 -3.24 -18.73
C LYS A 637 -48.22 -3.20 -20.25
N ARG A 638 -48.70 -4.21 -20.98
CA ARG A 638 -48.57 -4.36 -22.42
C ARG A 638 -49.90 -4.19 -23.15
N LYS A 639 -50.67 -3.16 -22.80
CA LYS A 639 -51.92 -2.80 -23.49
C LYS A 639 -51.70 -2.41 -24.96
N ASP A 640 -50.46 -2.07 -25.32
CA ASP A 640 -50.00 -1.89 -26.71
C ASP A 640 -50.10 -3.17 -27.54
N LEU A 641 -49.87 -4.35 -26.93
CA LEU A 641 -49.87 -5.63 -27.63
C LEU A 641 -51.04 -6.55 -27.26
N CYS A 642 -51.55 -6.46 -26.04
CA CYS A 642 -52.50 -7.41 -25.48
C CYS A 642 -53.73 -6.69 -24.94
N SER A 643 -54.90 -7.14 -25.38
CA SER A 643 -56.19 -6.81 -24.78
C SER A 643 -56.69 -7.99 -23.94
N TYR A 644 -57.61 -7.74 -23.02
CA TYR A 644 -58.22 -8.81 -22.22
C TYR A 644 -59.68 -8.53 -21.87
N LYS A 645 -60.40 -9.62 -21.59
CA LYS A 645 -61.73 -9.58 -20.97
C LYS A 645 -61.81 -10.61 -19.83
N ALA A 646 -62.45 -10.23 -18.73
CA ALA A 646 -62.77 -11.16 -17.65
C ALA A 646 -63.91 -12.08 -18.10
N LEU A 647 -63.81 -13.37 -17.79
CA LEU A 647 -64.82 -14.38 -18.14
C LEU A 647 -65.56 -14.89 -16.90
N GLU A 648 -64.81 -15.28 -15.88
CA GLU A 648 -65.35 -15.90 -14.67
C GLU A 648 -64.54 -15.44 -13.45
N GLY A 649 -65.22 -15.23 -12.33
CA GLY A 649 -64.59 -14.83 -11.07
C GLY A 649 -64.88 -15.82 -9.96
N TYR A 650 -63.88 -16.06 -9.12
CA TYR A 650 -63.92 -16.95 -7.97
C TYR A 650 -63.70 -16.12 -6.71
N GLY A 651 -64.72 -16.10 -5.85
CA GLY A 651 -64.59 -15.55 -4.49
C GLY A 651 -63.68 -16.38 -3.61
N ARG A 652 -63.32 -15.83 -2.44
CA ARG A 652 -62.43 -16.46 -1.46
C ARG A 652 -62.78 -17.92 -1.15
N GLU A 653 -64.06 -18.22 -0.92
CA GLU A 653 -64.55 -19.57 -0.58
C GLU A 653 -64.40 -20.57 -1.73
N SER A 654 -64.36 -20.09 -2.97
CA SER A 654 -64.24 -20.92 -4.17
C SER A 654 -62.80 -21.18 -4.59
N LEU A 655 -61.80 -20.57 -3.93
CA LEU A 655 -60.39 -20.71 -4.30
C LEU A 655 -59.88 -22.16 -4.20
N GLY A 656 -60.48 -22.98 -3.31
CA GLY A 656 -60.15 -24.40 -3.20
C GLY A 656 -60.45 -25.22 -4.47
N ARG A 657 -61.32 -24.71 -5.36
CA ARG A 657 -61.78 -25.38 -6.61
C ARG A 657 -61.09 -24.86 -7.88
N LEU A 658 -59.99 -24.12 -7.73
CA LEU A 658 -59.25 -23.55 -8.86
C LEU A 658 -58.48 -24.58 -9.70
N ASP A 659 -58.44 -25.83 -9.28
CA ASP A 659 -57.94 -26.95 -10.09
C ASP A 659 -58.72 -27.13 -11.40
N GLN A 660 -59.97 -26.64 -11.45
CA GLN A 660 -60.82 -26.68 -12.64
C GLN A 660 -60.69 -25.43 -13.53
N ALA A 661 -60.03 -24.38 -13.05
CA ALA A 661 -59.89 -23.12 -13.78
C ALA A 661 -58.75 -23.20 -14.82
N PRO A 662 -58.90 -22.60 -16.00
CA PRO A 662 -57.90 -22.70 -17.05
C PRO A 662 -56.64 -21.89 -16.69
N GLN A 663 -55.53 -22.58 -16.40
CA GLN A 663 -54.23 -21.90 -16.24
C GLN A 663 -53.68 -21.41 -17.58
N PHE A 664 -53.53 -22.27 -18.58
CA PHE A 664 -53.11 -21.84 -19.91
C PHE A 664 -53.88 -22.64 -20.94
N LYS A 665 -55.01 -22.08 -21.36
CA LYS A 665 -55.82 -22.64 -22.43
C LYS A 665 -55.66 -21.78 -23.68
N VAL A 666 -54.79 -22.21 -24.59
CA VAL A 666 -54.66 -21.58 -25.91
C VAL A 666 -55.97 -21.81 -26.67
N ILE A 667 -56.57 -20.71 -27.14
CA ILE A 667 -57.77 -20.71 -27.96
C ILE A 667 -57.38 -20.68 -29.44
N SER A 668 -56.43 -19.82 -29.81
CA SER A 668 -55.81 -19.78 -31.14
C SER A 668 -54.39 -19.21 -31.05
N SER A 669 -53.49 -19.65 -31.95
CA SER A 669 -52.12 -19.14 -32.06
C SER A 669 -51.68 -19.22 -33.52
N ASP A 670 -51.19 -18.10 -34.06
CA ASP A 670 -50.52 -17.98 -35.36
C ASP A 670 -49.33 -17.02 -35.23
N SER A 671 -48.59 -16.77 -36.33
CA SER A 671 -47.40 -15.93 -36.32
C SER A 671 -47.65 -14.46 -35.93
N THR A 672 -48.88 -13.97 -36.09
CA THR A 672 -49.27 -12.56 -35.88
C THR A 672 -50.11 -12.33 -34.63
N LYS A 673 -50.70 -13.39 -34.06
CA LYS A 673 -51.66 -13.29 -32.96
C LYS A 673 -51.67 -14.54 -32.08
N ILE A 674 -51.95 -14.37 -30.79
CA ILE A 674 -52.27 -15.45 -29.87
C ILE A 674 -53.45 -15.05 -28.98
N VAL A 675 -54.42 -15.95 -28.84
CA VAL A 675 -55.57 -15.83 -27.94
C VAL A 675 -55.54 -16.98 -26.96
N PHE A 676 -55.59 -16.68 -25.66
CA PHE A 676 -55.53 -17.69 -24.61
C PHE A 676 -56.30 -17.27 -23.37
N GLN A 677 -56.66 -18.25 -22.54
CA GLN A 677 -57.26 -18.02 -21.23
C GLN A 677 -56.26 -18.35 -20.12
N HIS A 678 -56.25 -17.53 -19.07
CA HIS A 678 -55.45 -17.74 -17.86
C HIS A 678 -56.19 -17.19 -16.63
N THR A 679 -56.11 -17.94 -15.54
CA THR A 679 -56.65 -17.55 -14.23
C THR A 679 -55.56 -16.91 -13.38
N ASP A 680 -55.75 -15.66 -12.95
CA ASP A 680 -54.84 -14.94 -12.06
C ASP A 680 -55.49 -14.69 -10.69
N LEU A 681 -54.66 -14.60 -9.65
CA LEU A 681 -55.06 -14.16 -8.31
C LEU A 681 -54.78 -12.67 -8.13
N PHE A 682 -55.73 -11.94 -7.57
CA PHE A 682 -55.56 -10.53 -7.23
C PHE A 682 -56.31 -10.19 -5.96
N LYS A 683 -55.90 -9.09 -5.34
CA LYS A 683 -56.49 -8.58 -4.11
C LYS A 683 -57.31 -7.33 -4.42
N GLN A 684 -58.56 -7.29 -3.98
CA GLN A 684 -59.43 -6.12 -4.07
C GLN A 684 -59.87 -5.75 -2.66
N GLY A 685 -59.35 -4.64 -2.13
CA GLY A 685 -59.52 -4.30 -0.72
C GLY A 685 -58.83 -5.33 0.19
N ASN A 686 -59.58 -5.93 1.11
CA ASN A 686 -59.09 -6.99 2.00
C ASN A 686 -59.37 -8.40 1.48
N ASP A 687 -60.11 -8.53 0.38
CA ASP A 687 -60.55 -9.81 -0.12
C ASP A 687 -59.67 -10.31 -1.27
N LEU A 688 -59.43 -11.62 -1.26
CA LEU A 688 -58.67 -12.34 -2.27
C LEU A 688 -59.63 -12.99 -3.26
N PHE A 689 -59.40 -12.72 -4.55
CA PHE A 689 -60.20 -13.25 -5.65
C PHE A 689 -59.29 -13.90 -6.70
N ALA A 690 -59.87 -14.81 -7.48
CA ALA A 690 -59.27 -15.24 -8.73
C ALA A 690 -60.20 -14.88 -9.89
N ASN A 691 -59.65 -14.47 -11.03
CA ASN A 691 -60.43 -14.25 -12.25
C ASN A 691 -59.79 -14.99 -13.41
N THR A 692 -60.61 -15.65 -14.22
CA THR A 692 -60.23 -16.16 -15.53
C THR A 692 -60.36 -15.04 -16.55
N TYR A 693 -59.25 -14.73 -17.22
CA TYR A 693 -59.18 -13.75 -18.28
C TYR A 693 -58.97 -14.44 -19.63
N GLN A 694 -59.58 -13.91 -20.68
CA GLN A 694 -59.17 -14.20 -22.05
C GLN A 694 -58.31 -13.05 -22.55
N PHE A 695 -57.06 -13.35 -22.85
CA PHE A 695 -56.09 -12.44 -23.45
C PHE A 695 -56.08 -12.62 -24.96
N GLU A 696 -55.97 -11.51 -25.67
CA GLU A 696 -55.79 -11.45 -27.11
C GLU A 696 -54.60 -10.54 -27.39
N CYS A 697 -53.48 -11.17 -27.75
CA CYS A 697 -52.21 -10.50 -28.02
C CYS A 697 -51.89 -10.58 -29.52
N GLY A 698 -51.52 -9.46 -30.15
CA GLY A 698 -51.18 -9.43 -31.57
C GLY A 698 -50.83 -8.04 -32.08
N GLY A 699 -50.76 -7.89 -33.40
CA GLY A 699 -50.63 -6.58 -34.04
C GLY A 699 -49.28 -5.90 -33.86
N CYS A 700 -48.18 -6.66 -33.82
CA CYS A 700 -46.85 -6.06 -33.71
C CYS A 700 -46.52 -5.20 -34.96
N ALA A 701 -46.14 -3.95 -34.75
CA ALA A 701 -45.80 -2.99 -35.81
C ALA A 701 -44.28 -2.82 -35.96
N SER A 702 -43.51 -3.18 -34.93
CA SER A 702 -42.04 -3.12 -34.92
C SER A 702 -41.39 -4.48 -34.66
N GLU A 703 -40.12 -4.63 -35.06
CA GLU A 703 -39.34 -5.85 -34.79
C GLU A 703 -39.27 -6.17 -33.29
N LYS A 704 -39.16 -5.14 -32.44
CA LYS A 704 -39.18 -5.26 -30.98
C LYS A 704 -40.50 -5.83 -30.47
N GLU A 705 -41.62 -5.29 -30.95
CA GLU A 705 -42.96 -5.78 -30.60
C GLU A 705 -43.18 -7.21 -31.08
N CYS A 706 -42.68 -7.58 -32.26
CA CYS A 706 -42.82 -8.94 -32.77
C CYS A 706 -41.98 -9.94 -31.96
N LYS A 707 -40.77 -9.57 -31.53
CA LYS A 707 -39.97 -10.38 -30.60
C LYS A 707 -40.66 -10.56 -29.26
N GLU A 708 -41.32 -9.53 -28.75
CA GLU A 708 -42.08 -9.61 -27.49
C GLU A 708 -43.34 -10.46 -27.63
N LEU A 709 -44.07 -10.35 -28.74
CA LEU A 709 -45.21 -11.22 -29.04
C LEU A 709 -44.78 -12.69 -29.12
N GLU A 710 -43.64 -12.98 -29.75
CA GLU A 710 -43.07 -14.33 -29.81
C GLU A 710 -42.70 -14.86 -28.43
N LYS A 711 -42.13 -14.02 -27.55
CA LYS A 711 -41.86 -14.38 -26.14
C LYS A 711 -43.15 -14.72 -25.40
N ILE A 712 -44.22 -13.95 -25.59
CA ILE A 712 -45.54 -14.23 -24.98
C ILE A 712 -46.09 -15.55 -25.53
N ARG A 713 -46.09 -15.73 -26.85
CA ARG A 713 -46.54 -16.95 -27.53
C ARG A 713 -45.83 -18.19 -26.98
N THR A 714 -44.50 -18.18 -27.04
CA THR A 714 -43.66 -19.27 -26.53
C THR A 714 -43.95 -19.59 -25.06
N ARG A 715 -44.16 -18.58 -24.20
CA ARG A 715 -44.51 -18.80 -22.78
C ARG A 715 -45.87 -19.46 -22.60
N VAL A 716 -46.88 -18.94 -23.29
CA VAL A 716 -48.26 -19.41 -23.20
C VAL A 716 -48.37 -20.84 -23.73
N GLU A 717 -47.77 -21.14 -24.87
CA GLU A 717 -47.78 -22.47 -25.49
C GLU A 717 -47.05 -23.51 -24.62
N ASN A 718 -45.96 -23.10 -23.97
CA ASN A 718 -45.25 -23.93 -23.00
C ASN A 718 -45.92 -23.96 -21.61
N LYS A 719 -47.06 -23.27 -21.43
CA LYS A 719 -47.79 -23.17 -20.15
C LYS A 719 -46.94 -22.62 -18.99
N LYS A 720 -46.02 -21.71 -19.29
CA LYS A 720 -45.10 -21.08 -18.33
C LYS A 720 -45.51 -19.64 -18.03
N ALA A 721 -46.12 -19.41 -16.88
CA ALA A 721 -46.36 -18.06 -16.39
C ALA A 721 -45.10 -17.46 -15.78
N PRO A 722 -44.84 -16.14 -15.98
CA PRO A 722 -43.78 -15.46 -15.27
C PRO A 722 -44.05 -15.50 -13.77
N LYS A 723 -43.12 -16.10 -13.02
CA LYS A 723 -43.12 -16.10 -11.56
C LYS A 723 -42.73 -14.73 -11.02
N LEU A 724 -43.19 -14.44 -9.81
CA LEU A 724 -42.77 -13.25 -9.08
C LEU A 724 -41.27 -13.30 -8.79
N LYS A 725 -40.61 -12.14 -8.85
CA LYS A 725 -39.19 -12.00 -8.51
C LYS A 725 -38.91 -12.13 -7.01
N GLY A 726 -39.93 -11.88 -6.19
CA GLY A 726 -39.89 -11.97 -4.74
C GLY A 726 -41.21 -12.48 -4.19
N CYS A 727 -41.36 -12.45 -2.87
CA CYS A 727 -42.54 -12.99 -2.22
C CYS A 727 -43.82 -12.20 -2.59
N PRO A 728 -44.95 -12.89 -2.85
CA PRO A 728 -46.23 -12.26 -3.16
C PRO A 728 -46.76 -11.40 -2.01
N ALA A 729 -47.69 -10.50 -2.33
CA ALA A 729 -48.32 -9.61 -1.37
C ALA A 729 -48.98 -10.39 -0.23
N GLY A 730 -48.70 -10.03 1.03
CA GLY A 730 -49.11 -10.80 2.21
C GLY A 730 -48.05 -11.80 2.70
N SER A 731 -46.86 -11.76 2.12
CA SER A 731 -45.67 -12.47 2.60
C SER A 731 -44.41 -11.62 2.49
N SER A 732 -43.36 -11.99 3.23
CA SER A 732 -42.03 -11.39 3.19
C SER A 732 -40.98 -12.43 2.83
N ILE A 733 -39.85 -11.97 2.26
CA ILE A 733 -38.71 -12.84 1.95
C ILE A 733 -38.06 -13.27 3.27
N ALA A 734 -38.04 -14.57 3.53
CA ALA A 734 -37.26 -15.17 4.61
C ALA A 734 -35.87 -15.56 4.12
N GLU A 735 -35.77 -16.08 2.89
CA GLU A 735 -34.51 -16.46 2.26
C GLU A 735 -34.65 -16.35 0.74
N SER A 736 -33.57 -16.00 0.04
CA SER A 736 -33.58 -15.92 -1.41
C SER A 736 -32.21 -16.28 -1.96
N ASN A 737 -32.14 -17.33 -2.78
CA ASN A 737 -30.90 -17.87 -3.30
C ASN A 737 -30.97 -18.01 -4.83
N TYR A 738 -29.89 -17.66 -5.52
CA TYR A 738 -29.76 -18.01 -6.92
C TYR A 738 -29.35 -19.47 -7.08
N LEU A 739 -30.03 -20.17 -7.97
CA LEU A 739 -29.66 -21.55 -8.31
C LEU A 739 -28.48 -21.54 -9.27
N PRO A 740 -27.64 -22.58 -9.31
CA PRO A 740 -26.62 -22.72 -10.34
C PRO A 740 -27.21 -22.80 -11.77
N PRO A 741 -26.50 -22.33 -12.81
CA PRO A 741 -26.90 -22.40 -14.22
C PRO A 741 -27.22 -23.82 -14.72
N ASP A 742 -26.59 -24.83 -14.14
CA ASP A 742 -26.69 -26.24 -14.47
C ASP A 742 -27.68 -27.00 -13.57
N ALA A 743 -28.24 -26.33 -12.55
CA ALA A 743 -29.24 -26.95 -11.70
C ALA A 743 -30.52 -27.23 -12.49
N PRO A 744 -31.12 -28.43 -12.34
CA PRO A 744 -32.43 -28.71 -12.93
C PRO A 744 -33.46 -27.75 -12.32
N ILE A 745 -34.03 -26.88 -13.13
CA ILE A 745 -35.13 -26.02 -12.69
C ILE A 745 -36.42 -26.80 -12.82
N GLU A 746 -36.91 -27.25 -11.68
CA GLU A 746 -38.31 -27.61 -11.58
C GLU A 746 -39.10 -26.44 -11.02
N GLU A 747 -40.12 -26.01 -11.77
CA GLU A 747 -41.11 -25.05 -11.29
C GLU A 747 -41.95 -25.70 -10.19
N ARG A 748 -41.52 -25.47 -8.95
CA ARG A 748 -42.24 -25.92 -7.76
C ARG A 748 -42.62 -24.74 -6.90
N ALA A 749 -43.79 -24.86 -6.28
CA ALA A 749 -44.26 -23.98 -5.23
C ALA A 749 -44.69 -24.91 -4.09
N ASP A 750 -43.79 -25.10 -3.14
CA ASP A 750 -43.91 -26.08 -2.08
C ASP A 750 -44.24 -25.38 -0.77
N LYS A 751 -45.34 -25.80 -0.14
CA LYS A 751 -45.64 -25.44 1.24
C LYS A 751 -44.65 -26.15 2.14
N LEU A 752 -43.97 -25.40 3.00
CA LEU A 752 -43.04 -25.96 3.99
C LEU A 752 -43.76 -26.17 5.32
N ASP A 753 -44.57 -25.19 5.74
CA ASP A 753 -45.42 -25.28 6.93
C ASP A 753 -46.67 -24.38 6.78
N THR A 754 -47.40 -24.13 7.87
CA THR A 754 -48.63 -23.31 7.87
C THR A 754 -48.40 -21.83 7.56
N ASN A 755 -47.16 -21.34 7.68
CA ASN A 755 -46.79 -19.94 7.55
C ASN A 755 -45.59 -19.72 6.61
N THR A 756 -44.99 -20.78 6.05
CA THR A 756 -43.88 -20.68 5.11
C THR A 756 -44.07 -21.55 3.87
N PHE A 757 -43.60 -21.02 2.74
CA PHE A 757 -43.60 -21.70 1.46
C PHE A 757 -42.37 -21.30 0.66
N MET A 758 -42.05 -22.09 -0.35
CA MET A 758 -40.90 -21.87 -1.21
C MET A 758 -41.32 -21.99 -2.66
N PHE A 759 -40.77 -21.15 -3.52
CA PHE A 759 -40.96 -21.31 -4.95
C PHE A 759 -39.72 -20.92 -5.74
N THR A 760 -39.60 -21.51 -6.94
CA THR A 760 -38.51 -21.20 -7.87
C THR A 760 -39.03 -20.35 -9.03
N SER A 761 -38.35 -19.24 -9.32
CA SER A 761 -38.58 -18.44 -10.53
C SER A 761 -37.73 -18.96 -11.68
N THR A 762 -38.38 -19.31 -12.80
CA THR A 762 -37.70 -19.75 -14.03
C THR A 762 -37.35 -18.55 -14.92
N PRO A 763 -36.06 -18.34 -15.24
CA PRO A 763 -35.64 -17.31 -16.18
C PRO A 763 -35.97 -17.70 -17.63
N MET A 764 -36.03 -16.74 -18.55
CA MET A 764 -36.30 -17.02 -19.97
C MET A 764 -35.14 -17.79 -20.64
N ASN A 765 -33.91 -17.40 -20.32
CA ASN A 765 -32.67 -17.90 -20.88
C ASN A 765 -31.80 -18.48 -19.76
N HIS A 766 -32.31 -19.55 -19.11
CA HIS A 766 -31.62 -20.17 -17.98
C HIS A 766 -30.18 -20.54 -18.33
N GLY A 767 -29.26 -20.08 -17.49
CA GLY A 767 -27.83 -20.34 -17.63
C GLY A 767 -27.11 -19.49 -18.67
N GLY A 768 -27.84 -18.55 -19.30
CA GLY A 768 -27.26 -17.43 -20.05
C GLY A 768 -26.37 -16.55 -19.17
N SER A 769 -25.62 -15.62 -19.79
CA SER A 769 -24.72 -14.77 -19.02
C SER A 769 -25.35 -13.46 -18.57
N LEU A 770 -24.98 -13.01 -17.36
CA LEU A 770 -25.23 -11.64 -16.90
C LEU A 770 -24.34 -10.61 -17.60
N LEU A 771 -23.22 -11.04 -18.22
CA LEU A 771 -22.26 -10.17 -18.91
C LEU A 771 -22.47 -10.23 -20.43
N HIS A 772 -22.40 -9.07 -21.07
CA HIS A 772 -22.24 -9.00 -22.52
C HIS A 772 -20.77 -9.27 -22.91
N PRO A 773 -20.50 -9.62 -24.19
CA PRO A 773 -19.14 -9.90 -24.68
C PRO A 773 -18.11 -8.84 -24.25
N ALA A 774 -18.39 -7.56 -24.49
CA ALA A 774 -17.47 -6.48 -24.15
C ALA A 774 -17.30 -6.27 -22.63
N HIS A 775 -18.29 -6.62 -21.81
CA HIS A 775 -18.16 -6.58 -20.35
C HIS A 775 -17.13 -7.58 -19.86
N PHE A 776 -17.24 -8.83 -20.33
CA PHE A 776 -16.29 -9.88 -19.95
C PHE A 776 -14.88 -9.52 -20.43
N ALA A 777 -14.76 -9.07 -21.67
CA ALA A 777 -13.50 -8.62 -22.27
C ALA A 777 -12.89 -7.46 -21.47
N ARG A 778 -13.69 -6.46 -21.08
CA ARG A 778 -13.27 -5.32 -20.25
C ARG A 778 -12.69 -5.77 -18.91
N ILE A 779 -13.32 -6.72 -18.23
CA ILE A 779 -12.82 -7.25 -16.95
C ILE A 779 -11.50 -8.02 -17.16
N LYS A 780 -11.42 -8.82 -18.23
CA LYS A 780 -10.25 -9.63 -18.54
C LYS A 780 -9.02 -8.81 -18.95
N HIS A 781 -9.23 -7.79 -19.77
CA HIS A 781 -8.16 -7.01 -20.41
C HIS A 781 -7.98 -5.61 -19.80
N GLY A 782 -8.82 -5.23 -18.85
CA GLY A 782 -8.77 -3.91 -18.23
C GLY A 782 -8.81 -2.80 -19.29
N SER A 783 -7.92 -1.82 -19.15
CA SER A 783 -7.83 -0.63 -20.01
C SER A 783 -6.93 -0.78 -21.22
N CYS A 784 -6.57 -2.02 -21.58
CA CYS A 784 -5.78 -2.30 -22.78
C CYS A 784 -6.30 -1.51 -24.00
N GLY A 785 -5.50 -0.65 -24.63
CA GLY A 785 -5.95 0.15 -25.77
C GLY A 785 -6.20 -0.66 -27.05
N SER A 786 -5.60 -1.86 -27.16
CA SER A 786 -5.72 -2.75 -28.31
C SER A 786 -6.83 -3.79 -28.18
N LYS A 787 -7.39 -3.97 -26.98
CA LYS A 787 -8.49 -4.88 -26.66
C LYS A 787 -9.61 -4.09 -26.01
N VAL A 788 -10.86 -4.37 -26.35
CA VAL A 788 -12.03 -3.69 -25.81
C VAL A 788 -12.05 -2.18 -26.11
N LYS A 789 -11.37 -1.76 -27.18
CA LYS A 789 -11.14 -0.34 -27.52
C LYS A 789 -12.45 0.45 -27.57
N LYS A 790 -13.47 -0.07 -28.26
CA LYS A 790 -14.75 0.64 -28.44
C LYS A 790 -15.53 0.78 -27.14
N TYR A 791 -15.56 -0.26 -26.30
CA TYR A 791 -16.15 -0.16 -24.95
C TYR A 791 -15.43 0.89 -24.11
N ASN A 792 -14.09 0.85 -24.09
CA ASN A 792 -13.28 1.82 -23.35
C ASN A 792 -13.51 3.25 -23.83
N GLU A 793 -13.62 3.48 -25.14
CA GLU A 793 -13.96 4.81 -25.70
C GLU A 793 -15.35 5.27 -25.26
N CYS A 794 -16.38 4.42 -25.35
CA CYS A 794 -17.72 4.78 -24.90
C CYS A 794 -17.78 5.03 -23.38
N ALA A 795 -17.04 4.25 -22.58
CA ALA A 795 -17.00 4.36 -21.13
C ALA A 795 -16.45 5.70 -20.63
N LYS A 796 -15.55 6.35 -21.38
CA LYS A 796 -15.04 7.71 -21.07
C LYS A 796 -16.15 8.77 -20.96
N TYR A 797 -17.32 8.51 -21.56
CA TYR A 797 -18.46 9.44 -21.58
C TYR A 797 -19.54 9.11 -20.55
N ALA A 798 -19.47 7.96 -19.87
CA ALA A 798 -20.54 7.46 -19.00
C ALA A 798 -20.90 8.35 -17.80
N TYR A 799 -19.97 9.22 -17.39
CA TYR A 799 -20.12 10.10 -16.23
C TYR A 799 -19.74 11.56 -16.51
N LYS A 800 -19.80 12.00 -17.77
CA LYS A 800 -19.61 13.41 -18.14
C LYS A 800 -20.91 14.18 -17.92
N ASP A 801 -20.83 15.25 -17.15
CA ASP A 801 -21.92 16.22 -16.94
C ASP A 801 -21.81 17.30 -18.01
N ARG A 802 -22.47 17.10 -19.16
CA ARG A 802 -22.57 18.06 -20.27
C ARG A 802 -23.98 18.03 -20.86
N ASN A 803 -24.32 19.09 -21.58
CA ASN A 803 -25.53 19.15 -22.39
C ASN A 803 -25.52 17.99 -23.44
N PRO A 804 -26.64 17.25 -23.62
CA PRO A 804 -26.74 16.14 -24.57
C PRO A 804 -26.39 16.49 -26.03
N GLN A 805 -26.63 17.74 -26.43
CA GLN A 805 -26.27 18.23 -27.77
C GLN A 805 -24.75 18.46 -27.92
N ASP A 806 -24.02 18.51 -26.80
CA ASP A 806 -22.59 18.86 -26.71
C ASP A 806 -21.73 17.66 -26.31
N CYS A 807 -22.05 16.48 -26.82
CA CYS A 807 -21.16 15.32 -26.81
C CYS A 807 -20.47 15.11 -28.18
N PRO A 808 -19.94 16.14 -28.88
CA PRO A 808 -19.44 15.99 -30.26
C PRO A 808 -18.27 15.00 -30.34
N ASP A 809 -17.49 14.88 -29.26
CA ASP A 809 -16.36 13.97 -29.19
C ASP A 809 -16.78 12.51 -28.97
N ARG A 810 -18.05 12.25 -28.61
CA ARG A 810 -18.55 10.88 -28.39
C ARG A 810 -18.66 10.17 -29.74
N PRO A 811 -17.94 9.07 -29.97
CA PRO A 811 -17.98 8.39 -31.25
C PRO A 811 -19.39 7.94 -31.62
N ALA A 812 -19.77 8.10 -32.90
CA ALA A 812 -21.10 7.74 -33.39
C ALA A 812 -21.46 6.26 -33.15
N PHE A 813 -20.46 5.37 -33.13
CA PHE A 813 -20.69 3.95 -32.83
C PHE A 813 -21.17 3.69 -31.40
N CYS A 814 -21.00 4.61 -30.45
CA CYS A 814 -21.49 4.45 -29.07
C CYS A 814 -23.02 4.53 -28.96
N SER A 815 -23.73 4.92 -30.03
CA SER A 815 -25.19 4.84 -30.12
C SER A 815 -25.71 3.49 -30.60
N ASP A 816 -24.83 2.58 -31.01
CA ASP A 816 -25.17 1.29 -31.61
C ASP A 816 -24.50 0.15 -30.81
N PRO A 817 -25.20 -0.48 -29.85
CA PRO A 817 -24.66 -1.53 -28.99
C PRO A 817 -24.01 -2.69 -29.74
N SER A 818 -24.47 -3.00 -30.96
CA SER A 818 -23.87 -4.05 -31.80
C SER A 818 -22.41 -3.77 -32.16
N LYS A 819 -22.00 -2.50 -32.14
CA LYS A 819 -20.65 -2.06 -32.51
C LYS A 819 -19.68 -1.96 -31.34
N TRP A 820 -20.13 -1.97 -30.08
CA TRP A 820 -19.24 -1.75 -28.93
C TRP A 820 -19.50 -2.65 -27.73
N LEU A 821 -20.69 -3.24 -27.61
CA LEU A 821 -21.10 -4.05 -26.47
C LEU A 821 -21.16 -5.55 -26.80
N PHE A 822 -21.64 -5.90 -28.00
CA PHE A 822 -21.83 -7.30 -28.43
C PHE A 822 -20.65 -7.91 -29.19
N ILE A 823 -19.48 -7.28 -29.12
CA ILE A 823 -18.25 -7.74 -29.75
C ILE A 823 -17.14 -7.93 -28.71
N ASP A 824 -16.28 -8.92 -28.93
CA ASP A 824 -15.11 -9.24 -28.12
C ASP A 824 -13.83 -8.86 -28.89
N GLU A 825 -13.72 -7.57 -29.28
CA GLU A 825 -12.56 -7.03 -30.01
C GLU A 825 -11.31 -6.90 -29.14
#